data_AF-A0A1G1P5P9-F1
#
_entry.id   AF-A0A1G1P5P9-F1
#
_cell.length_a   1.000
_cell.length_b   1.000
_cell.length_c   1.000
_cell.angle_alpha   90.00
_cell.angle_beta   90.00
_cell.angle_gamma   90.00
#
_symmetry.space_group_name_H-M   'P 1'
#
loop_
_entity.id
_entity.type
_entity.pdbx_description
1 polymer ?
#
loop_
_entity_poly.entity_id
_entity_poly.type
_entity_poly.pdbx_seq_one_letter_code
_entity_poly.pdbx_strand_id
1 'polypeptide(L)'
;MSLQTYTLPDSLEQEINDLEERIARFKRGELSATELKVRRVPFGVYEQRKKDTYMVRIRCAGACVKPEQLERIAELSKTYGTEWIHLTSRQEIQLHYVLLENIVPVIRELKKVGLTSRGGGGNTIRNIMAQDDAGISNDEAFDVTPYAIALTSRMIAEPDSWNLPRKFKVNFSGSADDRGYATIADVGFIARLKDGQKGFKVYVAGGLGAKSQVSNLLFDFVPDAEVYNVTRAVRTVFFKYGNRKNKHAARLRFLWQTLGEEEFKRRFHEEYAAVQKENCPPLQIRDIENAGGDPQTPVEGAEDKKDFELWKKRFVRSQKQEGLFAFVLPIHLGHVPNDSVMQLARFLKPFGDNVIRMTMDQNFLIRNIPGKFLPNFYNFLKKTFDNFNRPYIIDKMLSCAGASTCQLGICLSPGATTATKRALEKCGLDLDALSDVKINISGCPNSCGQHHMADLGFFGKVVRKDDKVYPAYNVVAGAVVGDGKTRLAEKVGEVAARDIPKLVTDLFRLYLSKKDGYKNFQEYIQTEGKEDLKGICEKYKEIPDFEDDKNYYFDWDTDQLFSVAERGKGECSAGLFDLIENDFGNIQQARKLMEELAASGGSLSQKGRHLKDIVFYCSRLLLVARAAEPKSETETYNYFREYFINTGLVDIAFNELLTIAESGDTSGLLEREAQVYALVDRMRLLYDVMDSAFQFKLPEGEVKAPLKKVAMTAPSEASFSAHTCAAAGPASPSAGGPAVCSPHEADSPVLRANVVKDLRGVACPMNFVKTKMELARMKPKELLEVWLDDGPPIENVPGSVREEGHTILQQKRINGYWSVLIEKR
;
A
#
# COMPACT_ATOMS: atom_id res chain seq x y z
N MET A 1 13.36 15.50 -30.52
CA MET A 1 14.31 15.41 -29.38
C MET A 1 14.21 14.04 -28.72
N SER A 2 15.26 13.59 -28.03
CA SER A 2 15.18 12.35 -27.23
C SER A 2 14.22 12.52 -26.06
N LEU A 3 13.42 11.48 -25.76
CA LEU A 3 12.48 11.49 -24.64
C LEU A 3 13.25 11.45 -23.32
N GLN A 4 12.94 12.35 -22.39
CA GLN A 4 13.41 12.28 -21.01
C GLN A 4 12.31 11.67 -20.13
N THR A 5 12.59 10.52 -19.49
CA THR A 5 11.56 9.79 -18.70
C THR A 5 11.31 10.41 -17.33
N TYR A 6 12.37 10.75 -16.59
CA TYR A 6 12.36 11.58 -15.38
C TYR A 6 13.82 11.83 -14.95
N THR A 7 14.08 12.82 -14.10
CA THR A 7 15.41 13.05 -13.50
C THR A 7 15.55 12.23 -12.21
N LEU A 8 16.68 11.53 -12.04
CA LEU A 8 17.04 10.88 -10.78
C LEU A 8 17.64 11.90 -9.80
N PRO A 9 17.36 11.83 -8.49
CA PRO A 9 17.93 12.76 -7.51
C PRO A 9 19.38 12.40 -7.19
N ASP A 10 20.22 13.41 -6.94
CA ASP A 10 21.65 13.22 -6.66
C ASP A 10 21.91 12.39 -5.40
N SER A 11 20.98 12.43 -4.42
CA SER A 11 21.03 11.62 -3.20
C SER A 11 20.99 10.11 -3.45
N LEU A 12 20.47 9.66 -4.60
CA LEU A 12 20.18 8.25 -4.86
C LEU A 12 21.41 7.36 -4.74
N GLU A 13 22.60 7.84 -5.09
CA GLU A 13 23.84 7.05 -4.93
C GLU A 13 24.14 6.78 -3.46
N GLN A 14 24.02 7.79 -2.60
CA GLN A 14 24.29 7.65 -1.18
C GLN A 14 23.21 6.81 -0.47
N GLU A 15 21.96 6.88 -0.94
CA GLU A 15 20.88 6.02 -0.47
C GLU A 15 21.08 4.55 -0.90
N ILE A 16 21.71 4.29 -2.06
CA ILE A 16 22.10 2.95 -2.48
C ILE A 16 23.24 2.42 -1.59
N ASN A 17 24.24 3.27 -1.27
CA ASN A 17 25.33 2.91 -0.36
C ASN A 17 24.82 2.56 1.06
N ASP A 18 23.84 3.31 1.60
CA ASP A 18 23.17 2.98 2.88
C ASP A 18 22.46 1.62 2.83
N LEU A 19 21.77 1.31 1.72
CA LEU A 19 21.12 0.01 1.54
C LEU A 19 22.15 -1.14 1.46
N GLU A 20 23.28 -0.92 0.78
CA GLU A 20 24.38 -1.88 0.64
C GLU A 20 25.05 -2.19 1.97
N GLU A 21 25.38 -1.17 2.77
CA GLU A 21 25.91 -1.35 4.13
C GLU A 21 24.94 -2.14 5.01
N ARG A 22 23.64 -1.79 4.99
CA ARG A 22 22.63 -2.45 5.83
C ARG A 22 22.33 -3.88 5.39
N ILE A 23 22.45 -4.21 4.10
CA ILE A 23 22.41 -5.60 3.61
C ILE A 23 23.63 -6.37 4.11
N ALA A 24 24.83 -5.78 4.07
CA ALA A 24 26.04 -6.42 4.59
C ALA A 24 25.96 -6.67 6.11
N ARG A 25 25.46 -5.69 6.88
CA ARG A 25 25.21 -5.82 8.33
C ARG A 25 24.17 -6.92 8.64
N PHE A 26 23.06 -6.95 7.91
CA PHE A 26 22.05 -8.02 8.04
C PHE A 26 22.66 -9.40 7.78
N LYS A 27 23.48 -9.55 6.73
CA LYS A 27 24.18 -10.82 6.42
C LYS A 27 25.21 -11.24 7.47
N ARG A 28 25.71 -10.32 8.31
CA ARG A 28 26.56 -10.62 9.48
C ARG A 28 25.76 -10.82 10.78
N GLY A 29 24.43 -10.68 10.76
CA GLY A 29 23.58 -10.77 11.94
C GLY A 29 23.52 -9.50 12.81
N GLU A 30 24.14 -8.40 12.37
CA GLU A 30 24.25 -7.13 13.11
C GLU A 30 23.02 -6.21 12.98
N LEU A 31 21.98 -6.69 12.30
CA LEU A 31 20.80 -5.91 11.93
C LEU A 31 19.63 -6.88 11.65
N SER A 32 18.45 -6.61 12.20
CA SER A 32 17.29 -7.51 12.10
C SER A 32 16.57 -7.43 10.76
N ALA A 33 15.78 -8.46 10.45
CA ALA A 33 14.90 -8.46 9.28
C ALA A 33 13.92 -7.27 9.28
N THR A 34 13.46 -6.81 10.45
CA THR A 34 12.57 -5.63 10.56
C THR A 34 13.28 -4.33 10.18
N GLU A 35 14.52 -4.14 10.65
CA GLU A 35 15.34 -2.97 10.33
C GLU A 35 15.69 -2.92 8.84
N LEU A 36 16.06 -4.07 8.25
CA LEU A 36 16.33 -4.15 6.81
C LEU A 36 15.06 -3.88 6.00
N LYS A 37 13.92 -4.49 6.37
CA LYS A 37 12.61 -4.30 5.74
C LYS A 37 12.23 -2.83 5.62
N VAL A 38 12.45 -2.04 6.69
CA VAL A 38 12.14 -0.59 6.68
C VAL A 38 13.00 0.22 5.70
N ARG A 39 14.17 -0.29 5.27
CA ARG A 39 15.03 0.34 4.25
C ARG A 39 14.80 -0.20 2.85
N ARG A 40 14.75 -1.53 2.67
CA ARG A 40 14.58 -2.16 1.35
C ARG A 40 13.18 -1.92 0.75
N VAL A 41 12.13 -1.84 1.57
CA VAL A 41 10.75 -1.67 1.08
C VAL A 41 10.49 -0.28 0.48
N PRO A 42 10.98 0.85 1.02
CA PRO A 42 11.02 2.14 0.31
C PRO A 42 11.87 2.18 -0.97
N PHE A 43 12.77 1.21 -1.16
CA PHE A 43 13.47 0.92 -2.42
C PHE A 43 12.68 -0.02 -3.36
N GLY A 44 11.41 -0.29 -3.07
CA GLY A 44 10.57 -1.16 -3.91
C GLY A 44 10.91 -2.65 -3.82
N VAL A 45 11.71 -3.06 -2.83
CA VAL A 45 12.18 -4.44 -2.64
C VAL A 45 11.34 -5.15 -1.58
N TYR A 46 10.59 -6.16 -2.02
CA TYR A 46 9.57 -6.87 -1.24
C TYR A 46 9.88 -8.36 -1.15
N GLU A 47 9.74 -8.95 0.02
CA GLU A 47 9.94 -10.39 0.21
C GLU A 47 8.76 -11.20 -0.35
N GLN A 48 9.08 -12.24 -1.13
CA GLN A 48 8.09 -13.16 -1.70
C GLN A 48 7.84 -14.34 -0.76
N ARG A 49 6.82 -15.16 -1.04
CA ARG A 49 6.52 -16.39 -0.29
C ARG A 49 7.69 -17.39 -0.26
N LYS A 50 8.44 -17.50 -1.37
CA LYS A 50 9.72 -18.22 -1.39
C LYS A 50 10.75 -17.40 -0.60
N LYS A 51 11.11 -17.90 0.59
CA LYS A 51 12.03 -17.28 1.55
C LYS A 51 13.33 -16.81 0.87
N ASP A 52 13.87 -15.70 1.35
CA ASP A 52 15.13 -15.07 0.88
C ASP A 52 15.12 -14.64 -0.59
N THR A 53 13.95 -14.62 -1.24
CA THR A 53 13.77 -14.09 -2.60
C THR A 53 12.84 -12.88 -2.62
N TYR A 54 13.16 -11.93 -3.51
CA TYR A 54 12.58 -10.60 -3.50
C TYR A 54 12.05 -10.17 -4.86
N MET A 55 10.92 -9.46 -4.84
CA MET A 55 10.41 -8.70 -5.97
C MET A 55 11.00 -7.29 -5.91
N VAL A 56 11.54 -6.81 -7.04
CA VAL A 56 12.07 -5.45 -7.20
C VAL A 56 11.17 -4.70 -8.15
N ARG A 57 10.54 -3.61 -7.67
CA ARG A 57 9.65 -2.78 -8.49
C ARG A 57 10.32 -1.53 -9.02
N ILE A 58 10.26 -1.35 -10.34
CA ILE A 58 10.90 -0.28 -11.10
C ILE A 58 9.88 0.82 -11.42
N ARG A 59 10.24 2.08 -11.21
CA ARG A 59 9.43 3.26 -11.49
C ARG A 59 9.52 3.65 -12.97
N CYS A 60 8.37 3.81 -13.63
CA CYS A 60 8.26 4.25 -15.03
C CYS A 60 7.20 5.37 -15.10
N ALA A 61 7.65 6.62 -14.95
CA ALA A 61 6.77 7.79 -14.80
C ALA A 61 5.93 8.06 -16.06
N GLY A 62 4.67 8.47 -15.89
CA GLY A 62 3.79 8.78 -17.04
C GLY A 62 3.58 7.59 -17.99
N ALA A 63 3.72 6.37 -17.48
CA ALA A 63 3.75 5.12 -18.24
C ALA A 63 4.90 4.95 -19.25
N CYS A 64 5.88 5.86 -19.27
CA CYS A 64 6.97 5.86 -20.23
C CYS A 64 8.09 4.86 -19.87
N VAL A 65 8.55 4.12 -20.87
CA VAL A 65 9.83 3.40 -20.87
C VAL A 65 10.44 3.50 -22.28
N LYS A 66 11.74 3.72 -22.40
CA LYS A 66 12.45 3.66 -23.69
C LYS A 66 12.64 2.20 -24.14
N PRO A 67 12.83 1.94 -25.45
CA PRO A 67 13.27 0.62 -25.91
C PRO A 67 14.54 0.12 -25.20
N GLU A 68 15.58 0.95 -25.12
CA GLU A 68 16.85 0.61 -24.43
C GLU A 68 16.68 0.34 -22.92
N GLN A 69 15.81 1.11 -22.26
CA GLN A 69 15.47 0.88 -20.86
C GLN A 69 14.75 -0.47 -20.69
N LEU A 70 13.79 -0.78 -21.56
CA LEU A 70 13.04 -2.03 -21.51
C LEU A 70 13.93 -3.25 -21.80
N GLU A 71 14.88 -3.14 -22.73
CA GLU A 71 15.92 -4.14 -22.99
C GLU A 71 16.74 -4.41 -21.72
N ARG A 72 17.27 -3.36 -21.08
CA ARG A 72 18.07 -3.49 -19.86
C ARG A 72 17.29 -4.13 -18.71
N ILE A 73 15.99 -3.83 -18.57
CA ILE A 73 15.14 -4.47 -17.54
C ILE A 73 15.00 -5.98 -17.80
N ALA A 74 14.82 -6.40 -19.06
CA ALA A 74 14.72 -7.82 -19.41
C ALA A 74 16.04 -8.58 -19.23
N GLU A 75 17.18 -7.96 -19.56
CA GLU A 75 18.52 -8.50 -19.26
C GLU A 75 18.71 -8.70 -17.75
N LEU A 76 18.32 -7.73 -16.92
CA LEU A 76 18.42 -7.82 -15.47
C LEU A 76 17.50 -8.90 -14.89
N SER A 77 16.27 -9.07 -15.43
CA SER A 77 15.40 -10.18 -15.04
C SER A 77 16.03 -11.54 -15.38
N LYS A 78 16.54 -11.69 -16.60
CA LYS A 78 17.17 -12.93 -17.09
C LYS A 78 18.46 -13.28 -16.33
N THR A 79 19.18 -12.29 -15.84
CA THR A 79 20.44 -12.47 -15.09
C THR A 79 20.22 -12.74 -13.61
N TYR A 80 19.26 -12.06 -12.98
CA TYR A 80 19.16 -11.99 -11.51
C TYR A 80 17.82 -12.44 -10.90
N GLY A 81 16.80 -12.76 -11.72
CA GLY A 81 15.44 -13.02 -11.27
C GLY A 81 14.78 -14.23 -11.93
N THR A 82 13.92 -13.98 -12.92
CA THR A 82 13.06 -14.99 -13.55
C THR A 82 12.99 -14.79 -15.07
N GLU A 83 12.52 -15.80 -15.81
CA GLU A 83 12.44 -15.84 -17.28
C GLU A 83 11.53 -14.80 -17.94
N TRP A 84 10.83 -13.98 -17.14
CA TRP A 84 9.91 -12.93 -17.58
C TRP A 84 10.06 -11.63 -16.77
N ILE A 85 9.50 -10.54 -17.28
CA ILE A 85 9.17 -9.32 -16.52
C ILE A 85 7.66 -9.26 -16.28
N HIS A 86 7.22 -8.58 -15.21
CA HIS A 86 5.79 -8.41 -14.93
C HIS A 86 5.36 -6.95 -15.02
N LEU A 87 4.46 -6.67 -15.97
CA LEU A 87 3.76 -5.40 -16.15
C LEU A 87 2.66 -5.24 -15.10
N THR A 88 2.50 -4.03 -14.58
CA THR A 88 1.63 -3.77 -13.42
C THR A 88 0.50 -2.80 -13.71
N SER A 89 -0.57 -2.95 -12.93
CA SER A 89 -1.70 -2.00 -12.91
C SER A 89 -1.38 -0.63 -12.30
N ARG A 90 -0.09 -0.25 -12.22
CA ARG A 90 0.39 1.11 -11.92
C ARG A 90 1.42 1.63 -12.93
N GLN A 91 1.52 0.96 -14.08
CA GLN A 91 2.46 1.34 -15.15
C GLN A 91 3.92 1.31 -14.64
N GLU A 92 4.19 0.46 -13.64
CA GLU A 92 5.49 0.06 -13.11
C GLU A 92 5.86 -1.31 -13.70
N ILE A 93 7.14 -1.70 -13.70
CA ILE A 93 7.59 -3.06 -14.05
C ILE A 93 8.14 -3.75 -12.79
N GLN A 94 7.92 -5.05 -12.63
CA GLN A 94 8.47 -5.85 -11.52
C GLN A 94 9.41 -6.94 -12.04
N LEU A 95 10.59 -7.05 -11.42
CA LEU A 95 11.45 -8.23 -11.45
C LEU A 95 11.08 -9.12 -10.27
N HIS A 96 11.11 -10.44 -10.43
CA HIS A 96 10.74 -11.40 -9.38
C HIS A 96 11.84 -12.41 -9.11
N TYR A 97 11.84 -12.95 -7.89
CA TYR A 97 12.75 -13.97 -7.36
C TYR A 97 14.22 -13.54 -7.24
N VAL A 98 14.48 -12.24 -7.14
CA VAL A 98 15.83 -11.68 -7.01
C VAL A 98 16.41 -12.01 -5.62
N LEU A 99 17.65 -12.51 -5.57
CA LEU A 99 18.36 -12.80 -4.31
C LEU A 99 18.85 -11.51 -3.63
N LEU A 100 19.04 -11.53 -2.30
CA LEU A 100 19.36 -10.33 -1.52
C LEU A 100 20.67 -9.64 -1.96
N GLU A 101 21.70 -10.41 -2.30
CA GLU A 101 22.96 -9.94 -2.88
C GLU A 101 22.78 -9.19 -4.21
N ASN A 102 21.81 -9.60 -5.02
CA ASN A 102 21.62 -9.06 -6.36
C ASN A 102 20.81 -7.76 -6.38
N ILE A 103 20.21 -7.37 -5.25
CA ILE A 103 19.41 -6.15 -5.10
C ILE A 103 20.21 -4.88 -5.46
N VAL A 104 21.39 -4.71 -4.87
CA VAL A 104 22.21 -3.51 -5.12
C VAL A 104 22.79 -3.49 -6.53
N PRO A 105 23.37 -4.59 -7.07
CA PRO A 105 23.70 -4.70 -8.49
C PRO A 105 22.55 -4.30 -9.43
N VAL A 106 21.35 -4.87 -9.25
CA VAL A 106 20.16 -4.52 -10.06
C VAL A 106 19.84 -3.03 -9.99
N ILE A 107 19.85 -2.42 -8.79
CA ILE A 107 19.53 -1.00 -8.64
C ILE A 107 20.63 -0.10 -9.25
N ARG A 108 21.91 -0.46 -9.11
CA ARG A 108 23.04 0.23 -9.74
C ARG A 108 22.98 0.16 -11.27
N GLU A 109 22.58 -0.97 -11.85
CA GLU A 109 22.38 -1.11 -13.30
C GLU A 109 21.16 -0.36 -13.83
N LEU A 110 20.04 -0.32 -13.08
CA LEU A 110 18.88 0.51 -13.42
C LEU A 110 19.22 2.01 -13.43
N LYS A 111 20.05 2.47 -12.49
CA LYS A 111 20.51 3.86 -12.42
C LYS A 111 21.22 4.30 -13.71
N LYS A 112 22.04 3.42 -14.31
CA LYS A 112 22.79 3.72 -15.54
C LYS A 112 21.89 4.05 -16.74
N VAL A 113 20.69 3.47 -16.82
CA VAL A 113 19.69 3.75 -17.87
C VAL A 113 18.63 4.77 -17.43
N GLY A 114 18.89 5.54 -16.36
CA GLY A 114 17.99 6.60 -15.89
C GLY A 114 16.74 6.10 -15.17
N LEU A 115 16.77 4.90 -14.58
CA LEU A 115 15.67 4.30 -13.83
C LEU A 115 16.02 4.10 -12.36
N THR A 116 15.00 3.94 -11.52
CA THR A 116 15.16 3.55 -10.12
C THR A 116 13.98 2.71 -9.63
N SER A 117 14.20 1.90 -8.59
CA SER A 117 13.16 1.23 -7.82
C SER A 117 12.64 2.08 -6.64
N ARG A 118 13.26 3.25 -6.38
CA ARG A 118 12.94 4.11 -5.25
C ARG A 118 11.48 4.60 -5.29
N GLY A 119 10.75 4.27 -4.21
CA GLY A 119 9.32 4.51 -4.07
C GLY A 119 8.40 3.52 -4.80
N GLY A 120 8.91 2.42 -5.35
CA GLY A 120 8.07 1.28 -5.77
C GLY A 120 7.32 0.64 -4.59
N GLY A 121 7.78 0.88 -3.35
CA GLY A 121 7.23 0.30 -2.12
C GLY A 121 7.06 1.29 -0.95
N GLY A 122 6.90 0.76 0.26
CA GLY A 122 6.85 1.54 1.51
C GLY A 122 5.72 2.56 1.66
N ASN A 123 5.91 3.48 2.60
CA ASN A 123 5.02 4.61 2.87
C ASN A 123 5.52 5.87 2.12
N THR A 124 5.65 5.74 0.81
CA THR A 124 6.20 6.78 -0.08
C THR A 124 5.17 7.29 -1.08
N ILE A 125 5.56 8.33 -1.83
CA ILE A 125 4.99 8.60 -3.15
C ILE A 125 5.36 7.45 -4.10
N ARG A 126 4.34 6.88 -4.77
CA ARG A 126 4.49 5.77 -5.73
C ARG A 126 4.76 6.29 -7.15
N ASN A 127 4.80 5.40 -8.15
CA ASN A 127 4.82 5.83 -9.55
C ASN A 127 3.64 6.76 -9.86
N ILE A 128 3.90 7.85 -10.59
CA ILE A 128 2.89 8.82 -11.00
C ILE A 128 2.38 8.40 -12.38
N MET A 129 1.07 8.13 -12.46
CA MET A 129 0.43 7.55 -13.64
C MET A 129 -0.11 8.63 -14.57
N ALA A 130 -0.23 8.29 -15.85
CA ALA A 130 -0.94 9.05 -16.89
C ALA A 130 -1.87 8.09 -17.65
N GLN A 131 -2.90 8.60 -18.34
CA GLN A 131 -3.59 7.77 -19.37
C GLN A 131 -2.55 7.30 -20.41
N ASP A 132 -2.54 6.02 -20.76
CA ASP A 132 -1.48 5.47 -21.63
C ASP A 132 -1.51 6.01 -23.08
N ASP A 133 -2.69 6.43 -23.55
CA ASP A 133 -2.89 7.12 -24.83
C ASP A 133 -2.70 8.66 -24.75
N ALA A 134 -2.13 9.19 -23.66
CA ALA A 134 -1.83 10.61 -23.50
C ALA A 134 -0.90 11.10 -24.63
N GLY A 135 -1.27 12.18 -25.30
CA GLY A 135 -0.55 12.77 -26.43
C GLY A 135 -0.99 12.28 -27.82
N ILE A 136 -1.77 11.20 -27.91
CA ILE A 136 -2.22 10.61 -29.19
C ILE A 136 -3.74 10.47 -29.31
N SER A 137 -4.49 10.61 -28.21
CA SER A 137 -5.94 10.43 -28.20
C SER A 137 -6.71 11.66 -28.70
N ASN A 138 -7.80 11.43 -29.44
CA ASN A 138 -8.55 12.48 -30.13
C ASN A 138 -9.42 13.35 -29.19
N ASP A 139 -9.76 12.84 -28.00
CA ASP A 139 -10.68 13.46 -27.04
C ASP A 139 -9.97 14.13 -25.84
N GLU A 140 -8.64 14.16 -25.82
CA GLU A 140 -7.88 14.77 -24.72
C GLU A 140 -7.75 16.29 -24.84
N ALA A 141 -7.84 16.99 -23.72
CA ALA A 141 -7.65 18.45 -23.65
C ALA A 141 -6.21 18.86 -23.97
N PHE A 142 -5.22 18.09 -23.50
CA PHE A 142 -3.80 18.17 -23.85
C PHE A 142 -3.05 16.93 -23.32
N ASP A 143 -1.81 16.71 -23.78
CA ASP A 143 -0.95 15.61 -23.31
C ASP A 143 -0.57 15.83 -21.83
N VAL A 144 -0.94 14.88 -20.97
CA VAL A 144 -0.64 14.92 -19.52
C VAL A 144 0.67 14.22 -19.14
N THR A 145 1.32 13.52 -20.08
CA THR A 145 2.59 12.82 -19.86
C THR A 145 3.69 13.75 -19.33
N PRO A 146 3.91 14.96 -19.89
CA PRO A 146 4.92 15.89 -19.39
C PRO A 146 4.75 16.26 -17.91
N TYR A 147 3.51 16.41 -17.45
CA TYR A 147 3.20 16.79 -16.06
C TYR A 147 3.48 15.63 -15.09
N ALA A 148 3.12 14.39 -15.45
CA ALA A 148 3.43 13.20 -14.66
C ALA A 148 4.95 12.99 -14.51
N ILE A 149 5.72 13.28 -15.57
CA ILE A 149 7.19 13.18 -15.62
C ILE A 149 7.87 14.30 -14.81
N ALA A 150 7.48 15.55 -15.03
CA ALA A 150 8.06 16.69 -14.33
C ALA A 150 7.73 16.66 -12.83
N LEU A 151 6.49 16.32 -12.47
CA LEU A 151 6.09 16.12 -11.08
C LEU A 151 6.82 14.93 -10.44
N THR A 152 7.05 13.82 -11.16
CA THR A 152 7.89 12.73 -10.62
C THR A 152 9.29 13.25 -10.31
N SER A 153 9.92 13.94 -11.26
CA SER A 153 11.30 14.45 -11.14
C SER A 153 11.46 15.41 -9.95
N ARG A 154 10.48 16.29 -9.70
CA ARG A 154 10.44 17.17 -8.53
C ARG A 154 10.23 16.37 -7.24
N MET A 155 9.15 15.60 -7.16
CA MET A 155 8.68 15.00 -5.90
C MET A 155 9.62 13.91 -5.36
N ILE A 156 10.40 13.21 -6.21
CA ILE A 156 11.38 12.21 -5.74
C ILE A 156 12.70 12.82 -5.23
N ALA A 157 12.93 14.12 -5.45
CA ALA A 157 14.08 14.84 -4.87
C ALA A 157 13.77 15.39 -3.46
N GLU A 158 12.52 15.36 -3.02
CA GLU A 158 12.10 15.86 -1.71
C GLU A 158 12.17 14.74 -0.63
N PRO A 159 12.91 14.92 0.48
CA PRO A 159 13.12 13.85 1.46
C PRO A 159 11.86 13.31 2.15
N ASP A 160 10.84 14.15 2.37
CA ASP A 160 9.59 13.77 3.06
C ASP A 160 8.68 12.87 2.21
N SER A 161 8.83 12.89 0.88
CA SER A 161 8.19 11.97 -0.06
C SER A 161 8.49 10.48 0.22
N TRP A 162 9.48 10.20 1.06
CA TRP A 162 9.90 8.86 1.48
C TRP A 162 9.38 8.41 2.87
N ASN A 163 8.80 9.30 3.68
CA ASN A 163 8.36 9.00 5.06
C ASN A 163 6.94 9.55 5.37
N LEU A 164 5.98 9.23 4.50
CA LEU A 164 4.57 9.55 4.69
C LEU A 164 3.92 8.55 5.69
N PRO A 165 2.69 8.79 6.19
CA PRO A 165 1.96 7.80 7.00
C PRO A 165 1.67 6.50 6.24
N ARG A 166 1.45 6.60 4.92
CA ARG A 166 1.14 5.47 4.06
C ARG A 166 1.47 5.78 2.60
N LYS A 167 1.38 4.78 1.71
CA LYS A 167 1.55 4.95 0.25
C LYS A 167 0.64 6.07 -0.30
N PHE A 168 1.22 6.95 -1.10
CA PHE A 168 0.57 8.09 -1.75
C PHE A 168 0.65 7.94 -3.27
N LYS A 169 -0.48 8.10 -3.97
CA LYS A 169 -0.63 7.92 -5.41
C LYS A 169 -1.09 9.21 -6.07
N VAL A 170 -0.36 9.63 -7.10
CA VAL A 170 -0.78 10.67 -8.03
C VAL A 170 -1.09 10.04 -9.40
N ASN A 171 -2.17 10.47 -10.03
CA ASN A 171 -2.65 10.00 -11.33
C ASN A 171 -3.11 11.20 -12.20
N PHE A 172 -2.89 11.15 -13.52
CA PHE A 172 -3.34 12.15 -14.50
C PHE A 172 -4.21 11.52 -15.61
N SER A 173 -5.33 12.16 -15.97
CA SER A 173 -6.13 11.87 -17.17
C SER A 173 -6.14 13.06 -18.12
N GLY A 174 -6.08 12.80 -19.42
CA GLY A 174 -6.14 13.83 -20.47
C GLY A 174 -7.57 14.18 -20.91
N SER A 175 -8.56 13.31 -20.65
CA SER A 175 -9.97 13.57 -20.94
C SER A 175 -10.91 13.22 -19.79
N ALA A 176 -12.16 13.69 -19.90
CA ALA A 176 -13.21 13.59 -18.89
C ALA A 176 -13.74 12.17 -18.65
N ASP A 177 -13.42 11.18 -19.49
CA ASP A 177 -13.73 9.76 -19.23
C ASP A 177 -12.77 9.11 -18.22
N ASP A 178 -11.81 9.87 -17.69
CA ASP A 178 -10.87 9.47 -16.63
C ASP A 178 -10.14 8.12 -16.87
N ARG A 179 -9.64 7.93 -18.10
CA ARG A 179 -8.69 6.85 -18.43
C ARG A 179 -7.43 6.87 -17.55
N GLY A 180 -7.12 8.03 -16.97
CA GLY A 180 -6.05 8.19 -15.98
C GLY A 180 -6.33 7.61 -14.58
N TYR A 181 -7.58 7.27 -14.27
CA TYR A 181 -8.05 6.90 -12.92
C TYR A 181 -7.71 7.96 -11.84
N ALA A 182 -7.77 9.25 -12.19
CA ALA A 182 -7.63 10.39 -11.27
C ALA A 182 -8.67 10.34 -10.13
N THR A 183 -9.91 9.98 -10.43
CA THR A 183 -11.04 9.87 -9.49
C THR A 183 -10.90 8.75 -8.45
N ILE A 184 -9.79 7.99 -8.43
CA ILE A 184 -9.46 7.00 -7.38
C ILE A 184 -8.01 7.10 -6.86
N ALA A 185 -7.35 8.24 -7.06
CA ALA A 185 -6.00 8.50 -6.56
C ALA A 185 -6.00 9.15 -5.16
N ASP A 186 -4.82 9.26 -4.51
CA ASP A 186 -4.71 10.14 -3.33
C ASP A 186 -4.75 11.62 -3.79
N VAL A 187 -4.15 11.93 -4.95
CA VAL A 187 -4.38 13.16 -5.74
C VAL A 187 -4.57 12.78 -7.21
N GLY A 188 -5.62 13.30 -7.84
CA GLY A 188 -5.95 13.06 -9.24
C GLY A 188 -6.12 14.37 -10.00
N PHE A 189 -5.60 14.41 -11.23
CA PHE A 189 -5.70 15.56 -12.13
C PHE A 189 -6.40 15.13 -13.43
N ILE A 190 -7.48 15.82 -13.82
CA ILE A 190 -8.13 15.66 -15.12
C ILE A 190 -7.89 16.93 -15.94
N ALA A 191 -7.23 16.82 -17.09
CA ALA A 191 -6.89 17.94 -17.94
C ALA A 191 -8.13 18.67 -18.45
N ARG A 192 -8.07 20.00 -18.46
CA ARG A 192 -9.17 20.87 -18.88
C ARG A 192 -8.60 22.14 -19.50
N LEU A 193 -9.23 22.61 -20.57
CA LEU A 193 -9.04 23.97 -21.06
C LEU A 193 -10.12 24.87 -20.47
N LYS A 194 -9.73 26.05 -20.01
CA LYS A 194 -10.65 27.11 -19.60
C LYS A 194 -10.17 28.42 -20.23
N ASP A 195 -11.00 29.04 -21.05
CA ASP A 195 -10.71 30.34 -21.68
C ASP A 195 -9.35 30.37 -22.43
N GLY A 196 -8.97 29.22 -23.02
CA GLY A 196 -7.68 28.98 -23.68
C GLY A 196 -6.52 28.56 -22.75
N GLN A 197 -6.64 28.74 -21.44
CA GLN A 197 -5.63 28.34 -20.45
C GLN A 197 -5.63 26.82 -20.22
N LYS A 198 -4.43 26.20 -20.22
CA LYS A 198 -4.24 24.83 -19.73
C LYS A 198 -4.42 24.78 -18.20
N GLY A 199 -5.13 23.77 -17.73
CA GLY A 199 -5.27 23.51 -16.30
C GLY A 199 -5.89 22.16 -16.02
N PHE A 200 -6.22 21.94 -14.75
CA PHE A 200 -6.73 20.66 -14.27
C PHE A 200 -7.90 20.82 -13.32
N LYS A 201 -8.89 19.94 -13.47
CA LYS A 201 -9.84 19.62 -12.41
C LYS A 201 -9.18 18.65 -11.43
N VAL A 202 -9.26 18.95 -10.14
CA VAL A 202 -8.47 18.28 -9.09
C VAL A 202 -9.36 17.46 -8.17
N TYR A 203 -9.00 16.19 -8.03
CA TYR A 203 -9.63 15.21 -7.17
C TYR A 203 -8.68 14.78 -6.04
N VAL A 204 -9.20 14.52 -4.84
CA VAL A 204 -8.37 14.22 -3.65
C VAL A 204 -8.94 13.11 -2.77
N ALA A 205 -8.06 12.43 -2.04
CA ALA A 205 -8.40 11.50 -0.96
C ALA A 205 -9.24 10.27 -1.35
N GLY A 206 -9.09 9.78 -2.58
CA GLY A 206 -9.65 8.49 -3.00
C GLY A 206 -8.75 7.29 -2.68
N GLY A 207 -9.11 6.15 -3.26
CA GLY A 207 -8.23 5.00 -3.40
C GLY A 207 -8.85 3.67 -3.01
N LEU A 208 -8.43 2.63 -3.72
CA LEU A 208 -8.91 1.26 -3.52
C LEU A 208 -8.29 0.57 -2.28
N GLY A 209 -8.93 -0.51 -1.84
CA GLY A 209 -8.50 -1.42 -0.77
C GLY A 209 -9.69 -2.20 -0.20
N ALA A 210 -9.55 -2.80 0.98
CA ALA A 210 -10.64 -3.53 1.64
C ALA A 210 -11.82 -2.62 2.03
N LYS A 211 -11.54 -1.36 2.35
CA LYS A 211 -12.50 -0.24 2.31
C LYS A 211 -12.03 0.69 1.19
N SER A 212 -12.70 0.70 0.04
CA SER A 212 -12.38 1.57 -1.10
C SER A 212 -13.15 2.89 -1.03
N GLN A 213 -12.66 3.94 -1.70
CA GLN A 213 -13.34 5.25 -1.81
C GLN A 213 -13.01 5.91 -3.17
N VAL A 214 -14.00 6.61 -3.74
CA VAL A 214 -13.85 7.54 -4.87
C VAL A 214 -13.33 8.88 -4.34
N SER A 215 -12.43 9.53 -5.08
CA SER A 215 -11.87 10.84 -4.72
C SER A 215 -12.94 11.94 -4.70
N ASN A 216 -12.79 12.89 -3.79
CA ASN A 216 -13.67 14.05 -3.64
C ASN A 216 -13.15 15.22 -4.50
N LEU A 217 -14.02 16.14 -4.92
CA LEU A 217 -13.64 17.31 -5.72
C LEU A 217 -12.95 18.37 -4.84
N LEU A 218 -11.71 18.70 -5.17
CA LEU A 218 -10.92 19.74 -4.49
C LEU A 218 -10.97 21.08 -5.24
N PHE A 219 -10.82 21.07 -6.56
CA PHE A 219 -10.96 22.23 -7.43
C PHE A 219 -11.61 21.84 -8.75
N ASP A 220 -12.54 22.65 -9.26
CA ASP A 220 -13.11 22.46 -10.61
C ASP A 220 -12.13 22.87 -11.73
N PHE A 221 -11.20 23.79 -11.42
CA PHE A 221 -10.07 24.18 -12.26
C PHE A 221 -8.94 24.80 -11.42
N VAL A 222 -7.68 24.40 -11.68
CA VAL A 222 -6.46 25.15 -11.34
C VAL A 222 -5.58 25.30 -12.59
N PRO A 223 -4.81 26.39 -12.75
CA PRO A 223 -3.78 26.49 -13.78
C PRO A 223 -2.76 25.34 -13.70
N ASP A 224 -2.22 24.94 -14.84
CA ASP A 224 -1.30 23.79 -14.94
C ASP A 224 0.01 23.98 -14.17
N ALA A 225 0.47 25.22 -13.99
CA ALA A 225 1.59 25.59 -13.13
C ALA A 225 1.42 25.17 -11.65
N GLU A 226 0.18 25.11 -11.14
CA GLU A 226 -0.13 24.83 -9.73
C GLU A 226 -0.08 23.33 -9.37
N VAL A 227 0.12 22.43 -10.35
CA VAL A 227 0.17 20.97 -10.14
C VAL A 227 1.14 20.55 -9.03
N TYR A 228 2.31 21.19 -8.95
CA TYR A 228 3.27 20.96 -7.86
C TYR A 228 2.74 21.46 -6.52
N ASN A 229 2.27 22.71 -6.45
CA ASN A 229 1.81 23.36 -5.22
C ASN A 229 0.63 22.62 -4.60
N VAL A 230 -0.35 22.21 -5.42
CA VAL A 230 -1.47 21.36 -5.02
C VAL A 230 -0.98 20.01 -4.49
N THR A 231 -0.11 19.31 -5.23
CA THR A 231 0.38 17.98 -4.82
C THR A 231 1.15 18.06 -3.51
N ARG A 232 2.04 19.06 -3.37
CA ARG A 232 2.84 19.27 -2.15
C ARG A 232 1.94 19.65 -0.97
N ALA A 233 0.99 20.56 -1.12
CA ALA A 233 0.07 20.92 -0.05
C ALA A 233 -0.76 19.72 0.45
N VAL A 234 -1.30 18.89 -0.45
CA VAL A 234 -1.99 17.64 -0.04
C VAL A 234 -1.01 16.66 0.64
N ARG A 235 0.24 16.53 0.14
CA ARG A 235 1.29 15.72 0.79
C ARG A 235 1.56 16.22 2.21
N THR A 236 1.66 17.52 2.43
CA THR A 236 1.95 18.12 3.73
C THR A 236 0.80 17.95 4.72
N VAL A 237 -0.47 18.18 4.31
CA VAL A 237 -1.66 17.83 5.11
C VAL A 237 -1.62 16.35 5.51
N PHE A 238 -1.32 15.46 4.55
CA PHE A 238 -1.22 14.04 4.81
C PHE A 238 -0.08 13.69 5.77
N PHE A 239 1.11 14.27 5.59
CA PHE A 239 2.29 14.04 6.41
C PHE A 239 2.09 14.47 7.87
N LYS A 240 1.47 15.64 8.09
CA LYS A 240 1.22 16.24 9.41
C LYS A 240 0.11 15.55 10.18
N TYR A 241 -0.98 15.15 9.52
CA TYR A 241 -2.21 14.73 10.22
C TYR A 241 -2.62 13.27 9.98
N GLY A 242 -2.08 12.59 8.96
CA GLY A 242 -2.44 11.22 8.63
C GLY A 242 -2.01 10.21 9.70
N ASN A 243 -2.91 9.29 10.06
CA ASN A 243 -2.70 8.30 11.12
C ASN A 243 -1.49 7.38 10.83
N ARG A 244 -0.50 7.36 11.72
CA ARG A 244 0.69 6.50 11.62
C ARG A 244 0.63 5.25 12.52
N LYS A 245 -0.10 5.27 13.64
CA LYS A 245 -0.20 4.18 14.63
C LYS A 245 -1.08 3.02 14.11
N ASN A 246 -2.14 3.29 13.34
CA ASN A 246 -2.99 2.26 12.72
C ASN A 246 -2.80 2.19 11.20
N LYS A 247 -1.94 1.29 10.74
CA LYS A 247 -1.64 0.99 9.31
C LYS A 247 -2.85 0.64 8.43
N HIS A 248 -4.00 0.25 9.01
CA HIS A 248 -5.24 -0.02 8.28
C HIS A 248 -6.09 1.24 8.06
N ALA A 249 -5.91 2.27 8.89
CA ALA A 249 -6.55 3.59 8.79
C ALA A 249 -5.61 4.70 8.28
N ALA A 250 -4.42 4.35 7.78
CA ALA A 250 -3.34 5.29 7.50
C ALA A 250 -3.36 5.97 6.11
N ARG A 251 -4.32 5.67 5.22
CA ARG A 251 -4.43 6.30 3.87
C ARG A 251 -5.15 7.64 3.94
N LEU A 252 -4.85 8.53 2.98
CA LEU A 252 -5.43 9.88 2.90
C LEU A 252 -6.96 9.90 2.95
N ARG A 253 -7.65 8.95 2.31
CA ARG A 253 -9.11 8.78 2.39
C ARG A 253 -9.66 8.69 3.81
N PHE A 254 -8.92 8.05 4.72
CA PHE A 254 -9.33 7.92 6.12
C PHE A 254 -9.05 9.21 6.90
N LEU A 255 -8.03 9.98 6.53
CA LEU A 255 -7.82 11.33 7.08
C LEU A 255 -8.97 12.25 6.68
N TRP A 256 -9.41 12.21 5.42
CA TRP A 256 -10.62 12.92 4.96
C TRP A 256 -11.86 12.49 5.76
N GLN A 257 -12.10 11.19 5.92
CA GLN A 257 -13.20 10.67 6.76
C GLN A 257 -13.11 11.09 8.23
N THR A 258 -11.91 11.34 8.76
CA THR A 258 -11.68 11.68 10.18
C THR A 258 -11.80 13.18 10.45
N LEU A 259 -11.40 14.03 9.51
CA LEU A 259 -11.52 15.49 9.61
C LEU A 259 -12.89 16.00 9.15
N GLY A 260 -13.51 15.32 8.17
CA GLY A 260 -14.59 15.90 7.37
C GLY A 260 -14.06 16.80 6.25
N GLU A 261 -14.94 17.13 5.30
CA GLU A 261 -14.58 17.88 4.09
C GLU A 261 -14.11 19.31 4.39
N GLU A 262 -14.86 20.07 5.19
CA GLU A 262 -14.55 21.47 5.52
C GLU A 262 -13.19 21.63 6.21
N GLU A 263 -12.92 20.83 7.22
CA GLU A 263 -11.67 20.89 7.99
C GLU A 263 -10.47 20.36 7.20
N PHE A 264 -10.68 19.37 6.31
CA PHE A 264 -9.65 18.97 5.36
C PHE A 264 -9.35 20.09 4.36
N LYS A 265 -10.38 20.73 3.77
CA LYS A 265 -10.23 21.83 2.82
C LYS A 265 -9.58 23.05 3.46
N ARG A 266 -9.97 23.44 4.68
CA ARG A 266 -9.33 24.53 5.45
C ARG A 266 -7.83 24.29 5.61
N ARG A 267 -7.44 23.12 6.14
CA ARG A 267 -6.01 22.75 6.31
C ARG A 267 -5.29 22.68 4.98
N PHE A 268 -5.92 22.16 3.93
CA PHE A 268 -5.34 22.17 2.59
C PHE A 268 -5.08 23.59 2.08
N HIS A 269 -6.02 24.52 2.21
CA HIS A 269 -5.84 25.90 1.78
C HIS A 269 -4.76 26.64 2.59
N GLU A 270 -4.60 26.31 3.88
CA GLU A 270 -3.51 26.82 4.72
C GLU A 270 -2.13 26.34 4.23
N GLU A 271 -1.94 25.04 3.98
CA GLU A 271 -0.69 24.51 3.40
C GLU A 271 -0.46 25.00 1.97
N TYR A 272 -1.51 25.13 1.15
CA TYR A 272 -1.42 25.60 -0.23
C TYR A 272 -0.99 27.08 -0.31
N ALA A 273 -1.59 27.94 0.52
CA ALA A 273 -1.18 29.34 0.63
C ALA A 273 0.24 29.49 1.21
N ALA A 274 0.71 28.56 2.05
CA ALA A 274 2.10 28.53 2.49
C ALA A 274 3.05 28.15 1.34
N VAL A 275 2.76 27.08 0.60
CA VAL A 275 3.59 26.62 -0.54
C VAL A 275 3.63 27.66 -1.67
N GLN A 276 2.54 28.36 -1.95
CA GLN A 276 2.54 29.48 -2.91
C GLN A 276 3.43 30.66 -2.43
N LYS A 277 3.42 30.99 -1.13
CA LYS A 277 4.29 32.04 -0.55
C LYS A 277 5.78 31.71 -0.59
N GLU A 278 6.15 30.44 -0.60
CA GLU A 278 7.54 30.02 -0.81
C GLU A 278 8.05 30.32 -2.25
N ASN A 279 7.16 30.62 -3.19
CA ASN A 279 7.48 30.93 -4.59
C ASN A 279 8.43 29.90 -5.24
N CYS A 280 8.19 28.62 -4.96
CA CYS A 280 8.98 27.52 -5.49
C CYS A 280 9.02 27.56 -7.04
N PRO A 281 10.17 27.29 -7.68
CA PRO A 281 10.25 27.24 -9.14
C PRO A 281 9.22 26.26 -9.73
N PRO A 282 8.55 26.62 -10.84
CA PRO A 282 7.53 25.79 -11.46
C PRO A 282 8.09 24.44 -11.94
N LEU A 283 7.19 23.53 -12.32
CA LEU A 283 7.60 22.28 -12.96
C LEU A 283 8.24 22.59 -14.33
N GLN A 284 9.37 21.95 -14.63
CA GLN A 284 9.97 21.98 -15.97
C GLN A 284 9.17 21.08 -16.91
N ILE A 285 8.04 21.58 -17.40
CA ILE A 285 7.25 20.91 -18.43
C ILE A 285 8.07 20.90 -19.73
N ARG A 286 8.28 19.71 -20.29
CA ARG A 286 8.96 19.49 -21.57
C ARG A 286 7.97 18.74 -22.46
N ASP A 287 7.48 19.40 -23.50
CA ASP A 287 6.52 18.78 -24.43
C ASP A 287 7.14 17.55 -25.11
N ILE A 288 6.32 16.52 -25.29
CA ILE A 288 6.76 15.22 -25.80
C ILE A 288 6.37 15.09 -27.27
N GLU A 289 7.39 14.84 -28.10
CA GLU A 289 7.24 14.71 -29.55
C GLU A 289 6.53 13.39 -29.89
N ASN A 290 5.35 13.50 -30.50
CA ASN A 290 4.53 12.39 -30.95
C ASN A 290 4.63 12.26 -32.48
N ALA A 291 5.85 12.00 -32.95
CA ALA A 291 6.19 11.76 -34.35
C ALA A 291 6.61 10.29 -34.54
N GLY A 292 6.35 9.72 -35.72
CA GLY A 292 6.78 8.36 -36.05
C GLY A 292 8.17 8.36 -36.68
N GLY A 293 9.07 7.53 -36.16
CA GLY A 293 10.39 7.34 -36.75
C GLY A 293 10.33 6.64 -38.11
N ASP A 294 11.27 6.96 -38.99
CA ASP A 294 11.48 6.25 -40.26
C ASP A 294 12.74 5.37 -40.14
N PRO A 295 12.59 4.07 -39.83
CA PRO A 295 13.66 3.17 -39.39
C PRO A 295 14.65 2.74 -40.49
N GLN A 296 14.54 3.32 -41.70
CA GLN A 296 15.26 2.94 -42.94
C GLN A 296 15.20 1.44 -43.29
N THR A 297 14.23 0.73 -42.69
CA THR A 297 13.97 -0.70 -42.88
C THR A 297 12.99 -0.87 -44.05
N PRO A 298 13.13 -1.88 -44.92
CA PRO A 298 12.18 -2.15 -45.98
C PRO A 298 10.75 -2.32 -45.46
N VAL A 299 9.77 -1.74 -46.14
CA VAL A 299 8.35 -1.99 -45.87
C VAL A 299 8.00 -3.40 -46.37
N GLU A 300 7.44 -4.23 -45.49
CA GLU A 300 7.04 -5.60 -45.79
C GLU A 300 5.57 -5.69 -46.25
N GLY A 301 5.23 -6.81 -46.88
CA GLY A 301 3.84 -7.28 -46.96
C GLY A 301 3.51 -8.19 -45.77
N ALA A 302 2.24 -8.25 -45.37
CA ALA A 302 1.82 -9.15 -44.30
C ALA A 302 1.83 -10.61 -44.80
N GLU A 303 2.48 -11.51 -44.06
CA GLU A 303 2.61 -12.94 -44.39
C GLU A 303 1.24 -13.64 -44.54
N ASP A 304 0.27 -13.27 -43.70
CA ASP A 304 -1.12 -13.68 -43.83
C ASP A 304 -2.01 -12.43 -43.82
N LYS A 305 -2.54 -12.08 -44.99
CA LYS A 305 -3.40 -10.90 -45.18
C LYS A 305 -4.74 -11.00 -44.43
N LYS A 306 -5.23 -12.20 -44.17
CA LYS A 306 -6.55 -12.44 -43.56
C LYS A 306 -6.48 -12.31 -42.05
N ASP A 307 -5.44 -12.88 -41.46
CA ASP A 307 -5.11 -12.75 -40.04
C ASP A 307 -4.62 -11.32 -39.70
N PHE A 308 -3.87 -10.67 -40.60
CA PHE A 308 -3.43 -9.27 -40.49
C PHE A 308 -4.58 -8.26 -40.38
N GLU A 309 -5.59 -8.35 -41.25
CA GLU A 309 -6.75 -7.44 -41.18
C GLU A 309 -7.62 -7.70 -39.93
N LEU A 310 -7.65 -8.94 -39.43
CA LEU A 310 -8.26 -9.27 -38.16
C LEU A 310 -7.48 -8.69 -36.96
N TRP A 311 -6.14 -8.76 -36.98
CA TRP A 311 -5.27 -8.12 -35.99
C TRP A 311 -5.44 -6.59 -35.99
N LYS A 312 -5.47 -5.97 -37.19
CA LYS A 312 -5.77 -4.54 -37.33
C LYS A 312 -7.11 -4.18 -36.70
N LYS A 313 -8.19 -4.92 -37.02
CA LYS A 313 -9.53 -4.70 -36.45
C LYS A 313 -9.57 -4.81 -34.93
N ARG A 314 -8.80 -5.75 -34.34
CA ARG A 314 -8.78 -5.99 -32.89
C ARG A 314 -7.96 -4.97 -32.10
N PHE A 315 -6.78 -4.58 -32.62
CA PHE A 315 -5.77 -3.89 -31.82
C PHE A 315 -5.36 -2.51 -32.34
N VAL A 316 -5.40 -2.27 -33.65
CA VAL A 316 -4.83 -1.07 -34.26
C VAL A 316 -5.85 0.07 -34.27
N ARG A 317 -5.39 1.25 -33.85
CA ARG A 317 -6.17 2.49 -33.75
C ARG A 317 -5.37 3.63 -34.40
N SER A 318 -6.04 4.53 -35.12
CA SER A 318 -5.41 5.77 -35.58
C SER A 318 -5.14 6.70 -34.39
N GLN A 319 -4.04 7.43 -34.46
CA GLN A 319 -3.75 8.54 -33.54
C GLN A 319 -4.36 9.84 -34.09
N LYS A 320 -4.36 10.90 -33.27
CA LYS A 320 -4.69 12.26 -33.73
C LYS A 320 -3.65 12.87 -34.68
N GLN A 321 -2.45 12.29 -34.74
CA GLN A 321 -1.42 12.63 -35.71
C GLN A 321 -1.63 11.84 -37.00
N GLU A 322 -1.72 12.54 -38.13
CA GLU A 322 -2.00 11.97 -39.44
C GLU A 322 -0.99 10.88 -39.84
N GLY A 323 -1.49 9.77 -40.41
CA GLY A 323 -0.68 8.63 -40.85
C GLY A 323 -0.05 7.79 -39.73
N LEU A 324 -0.18 8.17 -38.46
CA LEU A 324 0.34 7.44 -37.31
C LEU A 324 -0.74 6.60 -36.62
N PHE A 325 -0.31 5.43 -36.14
CA PHE A 325 -1.15 4.43 -35.50
C PHE A 325 -0.54 4.01 -34.15
N ALA A 326 -1.43 3.53 -33.28
CA ALA A 326 -1.07 2.83 -32.05
C ALA A 326 -1.79 1.47 -32.01
N PHE A 327 -1.26 0.52 -31.26
CA PHE A 327 -1.93 -0.76 -31.01
C PHE A 327 -1.55 -1.32 -29.64
N VAL A 328 -2.48 -2.04 -29.02
CA VAL A 328 -2.18 -2.80 -27.79
C VAL A 328 -1.54 -4.12 -28.18
N LEU A 329 -0.40 -4.44 -27.56
CA LEU A 329 0.16 -5.79 -27.52
C LEU A 329 -0.34 -6.46 -26.23
N PRO A 330 -1.28 -7.42 -26.31
CA PRO A 330 -1.87 -8.06 -25.14
C PRO A 330 -0.90 -9.04 -24.47
N ILE A 331 -0.87 -9.03 -23.12
CA ILE A 331 0.06 -9.80 -22.30
C ILE A 331 -0.71 -10.53 -21.18
N HIS A 332 -0.84 -11.86 -21.29
CA HIS A 332 -1.46 -12.69 -20.24
C HIS A 332 -0.80 -12.47 -18.87
N LEU A 333 -1.60 -12.14 -17.85
CA LEU A 333 -1.15 -11.83 -16.47
C LEU A 333 -0.15 -10.66 -16.33
N GLY A 334 0.13 -9.93 -17.42
CA GLY A 334 1.25 -8.99 -17.49
C GLY A 334 2.64 -9.66 -17.53
N HIS A 335 2.76 -10.99 -17.69
CA HIS A 335 4.05 -11.68 -17.77
C HIS A 335 4.57 -11.70 -19.21
N VAL A 336 5.74 -11.07 -19.46
CA VAL A 336 6.38 -11.04 -20.78
C VAL A 336 7.73 -11.79 -20.73
N PRO A 337 7.96 -12.84 -21.53
CA PRO A 337 9.24 -13.55 -21.57
C PRO A 337 10.40 -12.62 -21.95
N ASN A 338 11.52 -12.70 -21.23
CA ASN A 338 12.63 -11.75 -21.37
C ASN A 338 13.20 -11.70 -22.79
N ASP A 339 13.30 -12.84 -23.48
CA ASP A 339 13.82 -12.91 -24.84
C ASP A 339 12.86 -12.28 -25.88
N SER A 340 11.54 -12.37 -25.66
CA SER A 340 10.55 -11.63 -26.46
C SER A 340 10.59 -10.13 -26.18
N VAL A 341 10.86 -9.71 -24.94
CA VAL A 341 11.03 -8.30 -24.57
C VAL A 341 12.29 -7.69 -25.19
N MET A 342 13.44 -8.38 -25.13
CA MET A 342 14.67 -7.90 -25.76
C MET A 342 14.53 -7.82 -27.28
N GLN A 343 13.84 -8.77 -27.91
CA GLN A 343 13.48 -8.69 -29.33
C GLN A 343 12.57 -7.48 -29.64
N LEU A 344 11.52 -7.27 -28.84
CA LEU A 344 10.58 -6.14 -29.00
C LEU A 344 11.31 -4.80 -28.85
N ALA A 345 12.17 -4.66 -27.84
CA ALA A 345 12.98 -3.46 -27.63
C ALA A 345 13.91 -3.18 -28.81
N ARG A 346 14.63 -4.19 -29.32
CA ARG A 346 15.52 -4.06 -30.49
C ARG A 346 14.74 -3.69 -31.75
N PHE A 347 13.58 -4.29 -31.97
CA PHE A 347 12.69 -3.99 -33.11
C PHE A 347 12.11 -2.56 -33.03
N LEU A 348 11.81 -2.07 -31.83
CA LEU A 348 11.25 -0.74 -31.60
C LEU A 348 12.28 0.39 -31.61
N LYS A 349 13.55 0.13 -31.28
CA LYS A 349 14.61 1.15 -31.17
C LYS A 349 14.72 2.06 -32.43
N PRO A 350 14.63 1.56 -33.67
CA PRO A 350 14.64 2.40 -34.88
C PRO A 350 13.41 3.32 -35.08
N PHE A 351 12.30 3.08 -34.38
CA PHE A 351 11.11 3.93 -34.43
C PHE A 351 11.15 5.10 -33.43
N GLY A 352 12.14 5.14 -32.54
CA GLY A 352 12.41 6.22 -31.58
C GLY A 352 12.10 5.89 -30.12
N ASP A 353 12.38 6.83 -29.21
CA ASP A 353 12.19 6.61 -27.77
C ASP A 353 10.71 6.51 -27.35
N ASN A 354 9.83 7.27 -28.00
CA ASN A 354 8.45 7.53 -27.56
C ASN A 354 7.43 6.54 -28.15
N VAL A 355 7.79 5.26 -28.22
CA VAL A 355 7.00 4.22 -28.90
C VAL A 355 6.39 3.19 -27.95
N ILE A 356 6.74 3.22 -26.66
CA ILE A 356 6.24 2.28 -25.64
C ILE A 356 5.48 3.04 -24.53
N ARG A 357 4.35 2.45 -24.11
CA ARG A 357 3.63 2.78 -22.88
C ARG A 357 3.17 1.49 -22.21
N MET A 358 3.08 1.47 -20.88
CA MET A 358 2.38 0.40 -20.14
C MET A 358 0.94 0.82 -19.84
N THR A 359 -0.02 -0.07 -20.09
CA THR A 359 -1.43 0.19 -19.78
C THR A 359 -1.75 -0.10 -18.32
N MET A 360 -2.92 0.36 -17.86
CA MET A 360 -3.39 0.07 -16.50
C MET A 360 -3.96 -1.35 -16.32
N ASP A 361 -4.21 -2.06 -17.42
CA ASP A 361 -4.63 -3.48 -17.49
C ASP A 361 -3.47 -4.44 -17.80
N GLN A 362 -2.21 -4.00 -17.57
CA GLN A 362 -0.97 -4.80 -17.62
C GLN A 362 -0.46 -5.20 -19.02
N ASN A 363 -0.83 -4.45 -20.05
CA ASN A 363 -0.41 -4.66 -21.44
C ASN A 363 0.63 -3.60 -21.86
N PHE A 364 1.21 -3.76 -23.05
CA PHE A 364 1.92 -2.67 -23.74
C PHE A 364 0.99 -1.97 -24.72
N LEU A 365 1.01 -0.63 -24.73
CA LEU A 365 0.52 0.17 -25.84
C LEU A 365 1.72 0.62 -26.66
N ILE A 366 1.81 0.12 -27.89
CA ILE A 366 2.80 0.52 -28.89
C ILE A 366 2.22 1.68 -29.69
N ARG A 367 3.00 2.75 -29.91
CA ARG A 367 2.49 4.03 -30.43
C ARG A 367 3.48 4.72 -31.37
N ASN A 368 2.99 5.75 -32.06
CA ASN A 368 3.71 6.56 -33.04
C ASN A 368 4.23 5.72 -34.23
N ILE A 369 3.46 4.73 -34.68
CA ILE A 369 3.84 3.83 -35.78
C ILE A 369 3.31 4.36 -37.11
N PRO A 370 4.15 4.68 -38.11
CA PRO A 370 3.69 5.04 -39.45
C PRO A 370 2.95 3.87 -40.10
N GLY A 371 1.74 4.11 -40.64
CA GLY A 371 0.85 3.06 -41.13
C GLY A 371 1.47 2.09 -42.15
N LYS A 372 2.47 2.55 -42.93
CA LYS A 372 3.23 1.72 -43.89
C LYS A 372 3.94 0.52 -43.24
N PHE A 373 4.30 0.60 -41.95
CA PHE A 373 5.04 -0.46 -41.23
C PHE A 373 4.16 -1.45 -40.46
N LEU A 374 2.83 -1.25 -40.42
CA LEU A 374 1.93 -2.19 -39.74
C LEU A 374 2.11 -3.67 -40.18
N PRO A 375 2.43 -4.01 -41.45
CA PRO A 375 2.77 -5.37 -41.84
C PRO A 375 4.04 -5.91 -41.20
N ASN A 376 5.13 -5.13 -41.14
CA ASN A 376 6.37 -5.52 -40.46
C ASN A 376 6.10 -5.82 -38.97
N PHE A 377 5.27 -4.99 -38.32
CA PHE A 377 4.84 -5.23 -36.93
C PHE A 377 4.06 -6.54 -36.79
N TYR A 378 3.11 -6.81 -37.68
CA TYR A 378 2.36 -8.07 -37.68
C TYR A 378 3.28 -9.30 -37.86
N ASN A 379 4.18 -9.28 -38.85
CA ASN A 379 5.14 -10.36 -39.11
C ASN A 379 6.06 -10.59 -37.91
N PHE A 380 6.57 -9.51 -37.30
CA PHE A 380 7.39 -9.56 -36.09
C PHE A 380 6.62 -10.16 -34.90
N LEU A 381 5.41 -9.69 -34.61
CA LEU A 381 4.60 -10.18 -33.49
C LEU A 381 4.26 -11.67 -33.66
N LYS A 382 3.91 -12.10 -34.88
CA LYS A 382 3.63 -13.49 -35.23
C LYS A 382 4.80 -14.44 -34.98
N LYS A 383 6.03 -13.94 -35.09
CA LYS A 383 7.27 -14.69 -34.84
C LYS A 383 7.71 -14.69 -33.36
N THR A 384 7.40 -13.63 -32.62
CA THR A 384 7.99 -13.37 -31.28
C THR A 384 7.01 -13.49 -30.12
N PHE A 385 5.69 -13.47 -30.36
CA PHE A 385 4.64 -13.48 -29.34
C PHE A 385 3.53 -14.50 -29.63
N ASP A 386 3.52 -15.58 -28.85
CA ASP A 386 2.51 -16.63 -28.92
C ASP A 386 1.08 -16.09 -28.81
N ASN A 387 0.29 -16.24 -29.86
CA ASN A 387 -1.14 -15.89 -29.93
C ASN A 387 -1.46 -14.37 -29.78
N PHE A 388 -0.53 -13.49 -30.16
CA PHE A 388 -0.73 -12.03 -30.19
C PHE A 388 -2.05 -11.55 -30.84
N ASN A 389 -2.67 -12.34 -31.72
CA ASN A 389 -3.95 -12.07 -32.38
C ASN A 389 -5.16 -12.83 -31.78
N ARG A 390 -5.26 -12.98 -30.46
CA ARG A 390 -6.49 -13.46 -29.79
C ARG A 390 -7.56 -12.34 -29.70
N PRO A 391 -8.85 -12.68 -29.51
CA PRO A 391 -9.85 -11.72 -29.03
C PRO A 391 -9.39 -11.04 -27.74
N TYR A 392 -9.32 -9.69 -27.73
CA TYR A 392 -8.59 -8.93 -26.69
C TYR A 392 -9.03 -9.24 -25.26
N ILE A 393 -10.32 -9.53 -25.04
CA ILE A 393 -10.89 -9.87 -23.73
C ILE A 393 -10.17 -11.02 -23.00
N ILE A 394 -9.53 -11.93 -23.72
CA ILE A 394 -8.86 -13.09 -23.13
C ILE A 394 -7.63 -12.67 -22.30
N ASP A 395 -6.76 -11.87 -22.90
CA ASP A 395 -5.43 -11.54 -22.35
C ASP A 395 -5.43 -10.16 -21.66
N LYS A 396 -6.48 -9.35 -21.85
CA LYS A 396 -6.81 -8.11 -21.10
C LYS A 396 -7.20 -8.36 -19.63
N MET A 397 -7.46 -9.61 -19.23
CA MET A 397 -7.93 -9.92 -17.88
C MET A 397 -6.88 -9.59 -16.81
N LEU A 398 -7.12 -8.50 -16.07
CA LEU A 398 -6.19 -7.96 -15.08
C LEU A 398 -6.14 -8.89 -13.87
N SER A 399 -4.95 -9.42 -13.56
CA SER A 399 -4.75 -10.31 -12.41
C SER A 399 -3.61 -9.82 -11.52
N CYS A 400 -3.89 -9.64 -10.23
CA CYS A 400 -2.80 -9.48 -9.28
C CYS A 400 -2.12 -10.85 -9.00
N ALA A 401 -0.86 -10.82 -8.55
CA ALA A 401 -0.09 -12.02 -8.25
C ALA A 401 -0.77 -13.00 -7.26
N GLY A 402 -1.68 -12.52 -6.40
CA GLY A 402 -2.41 -13.37 -5.46
C GLY A 402 -1.45 -14.18 -4.57
N ALA A 403 -1.84 -15.41 -4.25
CA ALA A 403 -1.04 -16.31 -3.43
C ALA A 403 0.21 -16.90 -4.13
N SER A 404 0.48 -16.63 -5.41
CA SER A 404 1.64 -17.26 -6.09
C SER A 404 2.98 -16.71 -5.59
N THR A 405 3.02 -15.42 -5.25
CA THR A 405 4.22 -14.75 -4.73
C THR A 405 3.94 -13.79 -3.59
N CYS A 406 2.71 -13.27 -3.45
CA CYS A 406 2.42 -12.23 -2.46
C CYS A 406 2.15 -12.83 -1.08
N GLN A 407 2.91 -12.37 -0.08
CA GLN A 407 2.71 -12.68 1.34
C GLN A 407 1.27 -12.42 1.82
N LEU A 408 0.59 -11.40 1.27
CA LEU A 408 -0.81 -11.08 1.62
C LEU A 408 -1.88 -11.87 0.85
N GLY A 409 -1.50 -12.63 -0.19
CA GLY A 409 -2.44 -13.38 -1.02
C GLY A 409 -3.20 -14.43 -0.20
N ILE A 410 -4.50 -14.52 -0.44
CA ILE A 410 -5.37 -15.58 0.07
C ILE A 410 -5.52 -16.64 -1.02
N CYS A 411 -5.92 -16.25 -2.23
CA CYS A 411 -6.20 -17.15 -3.35
C CYS A 411 -5.26 -16.91 -4.56
N LEU A 412 -5.13 -17.92 -5.44
CA LEU A 412 -4.29 -17.92 -6.65
C LEU A 412 -5.01 -17.25 -7.84
N SER A 413 -5.15 -15.92 -7.77
CA SER A 413 -5.74 -15.13 -8.87
C SER A 413 -5.11 -15.35 -10.26
N PRO A 414 -3.79 -15.58 -10.42
CA PRO A 414 -3.23 -15.92 -11.74
C PRO A 414 -3.72 -17.27 -12.28
N GLY A 415 -3.90 -18.26 -11.41
CA GLY A 415 -4.47 -19.56 -11.75
C GLY A 415 -5.93 -19.42 -12.19
N ALA A 416 -6.76 -18.71 -11.41
CA ALA A 416 -8.17 -18.46 -11.74
C ALA A 416 -8.34 -17.69 -13.05
N THR A 417 -7.49 -16.69 -13.33
CA THR A 417 -7.47 -15.96 -14.60
C THR A 417 -7.08 -16.89 -15.75
N THR A 418 -6.06 -17.73 -15.57
CA THR A 418 -5.61 -18.71 -16.60
C THR A 418 -6.66 -19.79 -16.88
N ALA A 419 -7.38 -20.25 -15.85
CA ALA A 419 -8.50 -21.18 -16.02
C ALA A 419 -9.68 -20.52 -16.75
N THR A 420 -9.98 -19.26 -16.45
CA THR A 420 -11.02 -18.47 -17.14
C THR A 420 -10.67 -18.28 -18.61
N LYS A 421 -9.41 -17.95 -18.92
CA LYS A 421 -8.86 -17.87 -20.29
C LYS A 421 -9.07 -19.18 -21.04
N ARG A 422 -8.65 -20.32 -20.46
CA ARG A 422 -8.82 -21.67 -21.04
C ARG A 422 -10.29 -22.07 -21.26
N ALA A 423 -11.23 -21.52 -20.49
CA ALA A 423 -12.66 -21.73 -20.67
C ALA A 423 -13.23 -20.85 -21.80
N LEU A 424 -12.89 -19.56 -21.83
CA LEU A 424 -13.27 -18.64 -22.91
C LEU A 424 -12.78 -19.15 -24.28
N GLU A 425 -11.53 -19.59 -24.37
CA GLU A 425 -10.93 -20.19 -25.58
C GLU A 425 -11.67 -21.44 -26.10
N LYS A 426 -12.54 -22.05 -25.29
CA LYS A 426 -13.27 -23.29 -25.61
C LYS A 426 -14.79 -23.15 -25.59
N CYS A 427 -15.33 -21.98 -25.24
CA CYS A 427 -16.77 -21.81 -25.00
C CYS A 427 -17.63 -21.60 -26.26
N GLY A 428 -17.00 -21.36 -27.42
CA GLY A 428 -17.69 -21.19 -28.70
C GLY A 428 -18.45 -19.85 -28.87
N LEU A 429 -18.28 -18.90 -27.94
CA LEU A 429 -18.90 -17.57 -28.01
C LEU A 429 -18.11 -16.62 -28.92
N ASP A 430 -18.77 -15.60 -29.47
CA ASP A 430 -18.08 -14.44 -30.06
C ASP A 430 -17.43 -13.61 -28.94
N LEU A 431 -16.10 -13.73 -28.83
CA LEU A 431 -15.30 -13.00 -27.85
C LEU A 431 -14.84 -11.62 -28.36
N ASP A 432 -14.90 -11.35 -29.66
CA ASP A 432 -14.61 -10.00 -30.20
C ASP A 432 -15.75 -9.04 -29.86
N ALA A 433 -16.99 -9.55 -29.86
CA ALA A 433 -18.17 -8.88 -29.32
C ALA A 433 -18.10 -8.49 -27.83
N LEU A 434 -17.07 -8.95 -27.10
CA LEU A 434 -16.81 -8.72 -25.67
C LEU A 434 -15.52 -7.94 -25.38
N SER A 435 -14.81 -7.49 -26.42
CA SER A 435 -13.48 -6.86 -26.32
C SER A 435 -13.38 -5.64 -25.40
N ASP A 436 -14.46 -4.87 -25.21
CA ASP A 436 -14.51 -3.71 -24.31
C ASP A 436 -14.64 -4.06 -22.82
N VAL A 437 -15.12 -5.27 -22.47
CA VAL A 437 -15.36 -5.69 -21.07
C VAL A 437 -14.06 -5.65 -20.24
N LYS A 438 -14.14 -5.24 -18.97
CA LYS A 438 -13.05 -5.35 -17.98
C LYS A 438 -13.38 -6.47 -16.98
N ILE A 439 -12.54 -7.51 -16.97
CA ILE A 439 -12.54 -8.56 -15.94
C ILE A 439 -11.30 -8.42 -15.07
N ASN A 440 -11.47 -8.23 -13.77
CA ASN A 440 -10.37 -7.94 -12.84
C ASN A 440 -10.36 -8.92 -11.64
N ILE A 441 -9.33 -9.76 -11.51
CA ILE A 441 -9.22 -10.81 -10.49
C ILE A 441 -8.14 -10.46 -9.45
N SER A 442 -8.45 -10.62 -8.17
CA SER A 442 -7.52 -10.35 -7.06
C SER A 442 -7.53 -11.43 -5.99
N GLY A 443 -6.37 -12.00 -5.66
CA GLY A 443 -6.25 -13.02 -4.60
C GLY A 443 -6.51 -12.53 -3.17
N CYS A 444 -6.92 -11.28 -2.93
CA CYS A 444 -7.36 -10.77 -1.62
C CYS A 444 -8.10 -9.40 -1.74
N PRO A 445 -8.79 -8.92 -0.68
CA PRO A 445 -9.51 -7.63 -0.67
C PRO A 445 -8.64 -6.36 -0.84
N ASN A 446 -7.32 -6.46 -0.99
CA ASN A 446 -6.44 -5.27 -1.10
C ASN A 446 -6.59 -4.49 -2.43
N SER A 447 -7.38 -5.01 -3.38
CA SER A 447 -7.66 -4.39 -4.69
C SER A 447 -6.39 -3.99 -5.47
N CYS A 448 -5.34 -4.82 -5.36
CA CYS A 448 -4.14 -4.70 -6.18
C CYS A 448 -4.44 -4.97 -7.66
N GLY A 449 -5.39 -5.86 -7.96
CA GLY A 449 -5.90 -6.09 -9.31
C GLY A 449 -7.12 -5.24 -9.66
N GLN A 450 -7.37 -4.14 -8.94
CA GLN A 450 -8.43 -3.17 -9.26
C GLN A 450 -9.85 -3.74 -9.47
N HIS A 451 -10.27 -4.79 -8.77
CA HIS A 451 -11.59 -5.43 -8.95
C HIS A 451 -12.78 -4.47 -8.73
N HIS A 452 -12.61 -3.42 -7.91
CA HIS A 452 -13.61 -2.36 -7.72
C HIS A 452 -13.77 -1.41 -8.93
N MET A 453 -12.94 -1.53 -9.98
CA MET A 453 -12.92 -0.68 -11.18
C MET A 453 -13.24 -1.45 -12.47
N ALA A 454 -13.97 -2.55 -12.34
CA ALA A 454 -14.29 -3.46 -13.43
C ALA A 454 -15.80 -3.54 -13.67
N ASP A 455 -16.19 -3.91 -14.89
CA ASP A 455 -17.55 -4.29 -15.18
C ASP A 455 -17.87 -5.62 -14.45
N LEU A 456 -16.88 -6.52 -14.37
CA LEU A 456 -16.90 -7.75 -13.57
C LEU A 456 -15.59 -7.91 -12.77
N GLY A 457 -15.67 -7.95 -11.44
CA GLY A 457 -14.52 -8.06 -10.55
C GLY A 457 -14.64 -9.22 -9.57
N PHE A 458 -13.49 -9.82 -9.20
CA PHE A 458 -13.41 -10.93 -8.26
C PHE A 458 -12.37 -10.67 -7.17
N PHE A 459 -12.70 -10.94 -5.90
CA PHE A 459 -11.69 -10.91 -4.83
C PHE A 459 -11.76 -12.03 -3.79
N GLY A 460 -10.60 -12.68 -3.60
CA GLY A 460 -10.45 -13.90 -2.80
C GLY A 460 -10.82 -13.77 -1.33
N LYS A 461 -11.52 -14.79 -0.82
CA LYS A 461 -11.92 -15.03 0.56
C LYS A 461 -11.65 -16.50 0.93
N VAL A 462 -11.55 -16.78 2.22
CA VAL A 462 -11.65 -18.14 2.75
C VAL A 462 -13.14 -18.43 3.01
N VAL A 463 -13.59 -19.65 2.69
CA VAL A 463 -14.85 -20.20 3.19
C VAL A 463 -14.55 -21.53 3.89
N ARG A 464 -15.36 -21.89 4.89
CA ARG A 464 -15.33 -23.18 5.59
C ARG A 464 -16.58 -23.97 5.21
N LYS A 465 -16.39 -25.26 4.92
CA LYS A 465 -17.44 -26.27 4.83
C LYS A 465 -16.99 -27.42 5.72
N ASP A 466 -17.74 -27.66 6.79
CA ASP A 466 -17.44 -28.61 7.85
C ASP A 466 -16.07 -28.38 8.50
N ASP A 467 -15.21 -29.40 8.57
CA ASP A 467 -13.85 -29.32 9.10
C ASP A 467 -12.87 -28.61 8.15
N LYS A 468 -13.20 -28.55 6.85
CA LYS A 468 -12.31 -28.12 5.76
C LYS A 468 -12.54 -26.67 5.36
N VAL A 469 -11.56 -26.09 4.65
CA VAL A 469 -11.65 -24.76 4.05
C VAL A 469 -11.38 -24.82 2.56
N TYR A 470 -11.99 -23.91 1.81
CA TYR A 470 -11.85 -23.85 0.35
C TYR A 470 -11.67 -22.41 -0.16
N PRO A 471 -11.05 -22.23 -1.34
CA PRO A 471 -10.85 -20.92 -1.94
C PRO A 471 -12.14 -20.47 -2.63
N ALA A 472 -12.61 -19.28 -2.28
CA ALA A 472 -13.75 -18.64 -2.92
C ALA A 472 -13.46 -17.17 -3.20
N TYR A 473 -14.29 -16.53 -4.01
CA TYR A 473 -14.14 -15.13 -4.38
C TYR A 473 -15.48 -14.42 -4.20
N ASN A 474 -15.44 -13.22 -3.63
CA ASN A 474 -16.56 -12.28 -3.72
C ASN A 474 -16.64 -11.78 -5.17
N VAL A 475 -17.84 -11.77 -5.74
CA VAL A 475 -18.13 -11.21 -7.06
C VAL A 475 -18.63 -9.78 -6.88
N VAL A 476 -17.99 -8.83 -7.57
CA VAL A 476 -18.43 -7.43 -7.66
C VAL A 476 -18.70 -7.07 -9.13
N ALA A 477 -19.62 -6.15 -9.40
CA ALA A 477 -19.93 -5.74 -10.76
C ALA A 477 -20.33 -4.26 -10.87
N GLY A 478 -20.19 -3.71 -12.07
CA GLY A 478 -20.78 -2.41 -12.43
C GLY A 478 -20.02 -1.16 -11.96
N ALA A 479 -18.68 -1.16 -12.03
CA ALA A 479 -17.95 0.10 -11.93
C ALA A 479 -18.30 1.05 -13.10
N VAL A 480 -18.21 2.35 -12.84
CA VAL A 480 -18.29 3.43 -13.85
C VAL A 480 -17.12 4.38 -13.59
N VAL A 481 -16.55 4.97 -14.64
CA VAL A 481 -15.37 5.85 -14.53
C VAL A 481 -15.59 7.14 -15.34
N GLY A 482 -15.17 8.27 -14.77
CA GLY A 482 -15.12 9.58 -15.42
C GLY A 482 -15.41 10.74 -14.47
N ASP A 483 -15.13 11.95 -14.94
CA ASP A 483 -15.36 13.21 -14.23
C ASP A 483 -16.81 13.31 -13.73
N GLY A 484 -16.99 13.57 -12.44
CA GLY A 484 -18.28 13.62 -11.75
C GLY A 484 -19.11 12.32 -11.72
N LYS A 485 -18.76 11.27 -12.49
CA LYS A 485 -19.59 10.07 -12.70
C LYS A 485 -19.02 8.75 -12.15
N THR A 486 -17.78 8.74 -11.64
CA THR A 486 -17.12 7.51 -11.14
C THR A 486 -17.91 6.84 -10.01
N ARG A 487 -18.17 5.53 -10.18
CA ARG A 487 -18.76 4.62 -9.17
C ARG A 487 -17.93 3.35 -9.09
N LEU A 488 -17.81 2.79 -7.89
CA LEU A 488 -17.11 1.51 -7.67
C LEU A 488 -18.06 0.33 -7.96
N ALA A 489 -17.50 -0.80 -8.37
CA ALA A 489 -18.25 -2.06 -8.49
C ALA A 489 -18.78 -2.54 -7.13
N GLU A 490 -20.02 -3.02 -7.11
CA GLU A 490 -20.78 -3.40 -5.92
C GLU A 490 -20.79 -4.93 -5.75
N LYS A 491 -20.82 -5.47 -4.51
CA LYS A 491 -20.91 -6.93 -4.32
C LYS A 491 -22.28 -7.44 -4.74
N VAL A 492 -22.30 -8.36 -5.70
CA VAL A 492 -23.51 -9.03 -6.23
C VAL A 492 -23.64 -10.47 -5.73
N GLY A 493 -22.54 -11.11 -5.34
CA GLY A 493 -22.55 -12.50 -4.90
C GLY A 493 -21.16 -13.02 -4.51
N GLU A 494 -21.01 -14.33 -4.46
CA GLU A 494 -19.74 -15.03 -4.29
C GLU A 494 -19.76 -16.39 -4.97
N VAL A 495 -18.57 -16.94 -5.26
CA VAL A 495 -18.40 -18.17 -6.04
C VAL A 495 -17.14 -18.91 -5.58
N ALA A 496 -17.14 -20.24 -5.63
CA ALA A 496 -15.93 -21.04 -5.43
C ALA A 496 -14.88 -20.72 -6.53
N ALA A 497 -13.59 -20.76 -6.20
CA ALA A 497 -12.53 -20.49 -7.17
C ALA A 497 -12.64 -21.39 -8.42
N ARG A 498 -13.02 -22.66 -8.20
CA ARG A 498 -13.24 -23.69 -9.23
C ARG A 498 -14.30 -23.31 -10.27
N ASP A 499 -15.29 -22.49 -9.92
CA ASP A 499 -16.43 -22.15 -10.78
C ASP A 499 -16.36 -20.79 -11.47
N ILE A 500 -15.38 -19.93 -11.13
CA ILE A 500 -15.17 -18.65 -11.83
C ILE A 500 -15.15 -18.81 -13.37
N PRO A 501 -14.47 -19.81 -13.97
CA PRO A 501 -14.47 -19.99 -15.41
C PRO A 501 -15.87 -20.28 -15.98
N LYS A 502 -16.68 -21.10 -15.28
CA LYS A 502 -18.05 -21.44 -15.70
C LYS A 502 -18.96 -20.22 -15.58
N LEU A 503 -18.94 -19.54 -14.43
CA LEU A 503 -19.71 -18.32 -14.15
C LEU A 503 -19.46 -17.22 -15.19
N VAL A 504 -18.20 -16.99 -15.57
CA VAL A 504 -17.86 -16.02 -16.63
C VAL A 504 -18.44 -16.45 -17.99
N THR A 505 -18.31 -17.73 -18.38
CA THR A 505 -18.90 -18.19 -19.65
C THR A 505 -20.43 -18.17 -19.67
N ASP A 506 -21.08 -18.39 -18.52
CA ASP A 506 -22.54 -18.33 -18.40
C ASP A 506 -23.05 -16.88 -18.48
N LEU A 507 -22.41 -15.93 -17.78
CA LEU A 507 -22.73 -14.51 -17.87
C LEU A 507 -22.56 -13.98 -19.30
N PHE A 508 -21.47 -14.36 -19.97
CA PHE A 508 -21.21 -13.92 -21.35
C PHE A 508 -22.15 -14.58 -22.36
N ARG A 509 -22.55 -15.83 -22.17
CA ARG A 509 -23.61 -16.46 -23.00
C ARG A 509 -24.95 -15.74 -22.83
N LEU A 510 -25.30 -15.37 -21.60
CA LEU A 510 -26.52 -14.63 -21.30
C LEU A 510 -26.50 -13.22 -21.90
N TYR A 511 -25.43 -12.45 -21.67
CA TYR A 511 -25.27 -11.12 -22.27
C TYR A 511 -25.31 -11.17 -23.80
N LEU A 512 -24.60 -12.10 -24.45
CA LEU A 512 -24.61 -12.21 -25.91
C LEU A 512 -26.00 -12.55 -26.46
N SER A 513 -26.83 -13.32 -25.73
CA SER A 513 -28.23 -13.56 -26.10
C SER A 513 -29.15 -12.34 -25.97
N LYS A 514 -28.72 -11.30 -25.25
CA LYS A 514 -29.45 -10.04 -25.00
C LYS A 514 -28.79 -8.82 -25.66
N LYS A 515 -27.64 -8.98 -26.32
CA LYS A 515 -26.71 -7.89 -26.65
C LYS A 515 -27.35 -6.75 -27.45
N ASP A 516 -28.23 -7.07 -28.41
CA ASP A 516 -28.83 -6.08 -29.29
C ASP A 516 -29.78 -5.09 -28.56
N GLY A 517 -30.14 -5.37 -27.31
CA GLY A 517 -30.85 -4.44 -26.42
C GLY A 517 -29.95 -3.38 -25.74
N TYR A 518 -28.62 -3.45 -25.90
CA TYR A 518 -27.66 -2.61 -25.17
C TYR A 518 -26.54 -2.10 -26.08
N LYS A 519 -26.12 -0.85 -25.87
CA LYS A 519 -24.96 -0.24 -26.54
C LYS A 519 -23.66 -0.99 -26.25
N ASN A 520 -23.50 -1.48 -25.03
CA ASN A 520 -22.36 -2.29 -24.59
C ASN A 520 -22.65 -3.04 -23.27
N PHE A 521 -21.69 -3.86 -22.84
CA PHE A 521 -21.78 -4.65 -21.61
C PHE A 521 -21.89 -3.82 -20.34
N GLN A 522 -21.30 -2.62 -20.31
CA GLN A 522 -21.40 -1.75 -19.14
C GLN A 522 -22.84 -1.26 -18.94
N GLU A 523 -23.55 -0.89 -20.01
CA GLU A 523 -24.97 -0.51 -19.95
C GLU A 523 -25.86 -1.68 -19.50
N TYR A 524 -25.61 -2.89 -20.02
CA TYR A 524 -26.26 -4.13 -19.54
C TYR A 524 -26.03 -4.34 -18.04
N ILE A 525 -24.79 -4.27 -17.55
CA ILE A 525 -24.47 -4.46 -16.12
C ILE A 525 -25.03 -3.32 -15.25
N GLN A 526 -25.09 -2.07 -15.74
CA GLN A 526 -25.72 -0.96 -15.00
C GLN A 526 -27.24 -1.09 -14.87
N THR A 527 -27.90 -1.84 -15.76
CA THR A 527 -29.37 -1.99 -15.82
C THR A 527 -29.84 -3.27 -15.13
N GLU A 528 -29.85 -4.40 -15.83
CA GLU A 528 -30.34 -5.70 -15.31
C GLU A 528 -29.22 -6.73 -15.05
N GLY A 529 -28.06 -6.58 -15.71
CA GLY A 529 -26.99 -7.57 -15.69
C GLY A 529 -26.38 -7.85 -14.31
N LYS A 530 -26.55 -6.94 -13.34
CA LYS A 530 -26.21 -7.19 -11.92
C LYS A 530 -27.12 -8.24 -11.26
N GLU A 531 -28.41 -8.26 -11.58
CA GLU A 531 -29.36 -9.22 -11.00
C GLU A 531 -29.29 -10.58 -11.73
N ASP A 532 -29.10 -10.57 -13.05
CA ASP A 532 -28.73 -11.77 -13.83
C ASP A 532 -27.48 -12.45 -13.23
N LEU A 533 -26.41 -11.67 -13.00
CA LEU A 533 -25.17 -12.18 -12.41
C LEU A 533 -25.35 -12.69 -10.99
N LYS A 534 -26.22 -12.07 -10.18
CA LYS A 534 -26.58 -12.56 -8.84
C LYS A 534 -27.32 -13.90 -8.91
N GLY A 535 -28.25 -14.06 -9.87
CA GLY A 535 -28.89 -15.36 -10.16
C GLY A 535 -27.88 -16.43 -10.60
N ILE A 536 -26.89 -16.07 -11.42
CA ILE A 536 -25.78 -16.97 -11.78
C ILE A 536 -24.90 -17.31 -10.57
N CYS A 537 -24.65 -16.37 -9.64
CA CYS A 537 -23.91 -16.67 -8.42
C CYS A 537 -24.64 -17.71 -7.55
N GLU A 538 -25.96 -17.60 -7.39
CA GLU A 538 -26.74 -18.53 -6.56
C GLU A 538 -26.74 -19.97 -7.14
N LYS A 539 -26.67 -20.11 -8.48
CA LYS A 539 -26.43 -21.40 -9.17
C LYS A 539 -25.09 -22.07 -8.79
N TYR A 540 -24.08 -21.30 -8.38
CA TYR A 540 -22.74 -21.77 -8.02
C TYR A 540 -22.42 -21.61 -6.52
N LYS A 541 -23.45 -21.48 -5.69
CA LYS A 541 -23.33 -21.30 -4.23
C LYS A 541 -23.05 -22.62 -3.50
N GLU A 542 -23.83 -23.65 -3.81
CA GLU A 542 -23.63 -24.99 -3.24
C GLU A 542 -22.47 -25.68 -3.94
N ILE A 543 -21.53 -26.22 -3.17
CA ILE A 543 -20.39 -26.99 -3.66
C ILE A 543 -20.52 -28.47 -3.24
N PRO A 544 -19.94 -29.42 -4.00
CA PRO A 544 -19.89 -30.83 -3.61
C PRO A 544 -19.22 -31.06 -2.25
N ASP A 545 -19.40 -32.25 -1.66
CA ASP A 545 -18.60 -32.68 -0.51
C ASP A 545 -17.18 -33.05 -0.95
N PHE A 546 -16.25 -33.13 -0.01
CA PHE A 546 -14.84 -33.44 -0.30
C PHE A 546 -14.65 -34.79 -0.98
N GLU A 547 -15.47 -35.78 -0.62
CA GLU A 547 -15.41 -37.13 -1.21
C GLU A 547 -16.02 -37.17 -2.62
N ASP A 548 -16.96 -36.27 -2.95
CA ASP A 548 -17.61 -36.18 -4.27
C ASP A 548 -16.73 -35.44 -5.29
N ASP A 549 -16.29 -34.22 -4.96
CA ASP A 549 -15.31 -33.49 -5.77
C ASP A 549 -14.35 -32.66 -4.90
N LYS A 550 -13.31 -33.34 -4.41
CA LYS A 550 -12.18 -32.70 -3.73
C LYS A 550 -11.58 -31.50 -4.46
N ASN A 551 -11.71 -31.38 -5.79
CA ASN A 551 -11.11 -30.26 -6.56
C ASN A 551 -11.62 -28.88 -6.12
N TYR A 552 -12.79 -28.79 -5.46
CA TYR A 552 -13.28 -27.54 -4.88
C TYR A 552 -12.41 -27.02 -3.72
N TYR A 553 -11.67 -27.91 -3.06
CA TYR A 553 -10.82 -27.62 -1.90
C TYR A 553 -9.34 -27.39 -2.28
N PHE A 554 -9.05 -27.31 -3.57
CA PHE A 554 -7.77 -26.85 -4.13
C PHE A 554 -8.03 -25.52 -4.86
N ASP A 555 -7.04 -24.63 -4.89
CA ASP A 555 -7.12 -23.44 -5.73
C ASP A 555 -6.61 -23.77 -7.15
N TRP A 556 -6.80 -22.87 -8.10
CA TRP A 556 -6.24 -23.07 -9.44
C TRP A 556 -4.72 -22.94 -9.44
N ASP A 557 -4.05 -23.83 -10.18
CA ASP A 557 -2.59 -23.87 -10.34
C ASP A 557 -1.82 -24.33 -9.07
N THR A 558 -2.44 -25.18 -8.25
CA THR A 558 -1.79 -25.90 -7.14
C THR A 558 -2.31 -27.34 -7.00
N ASP A 559 -1.48 -28.23 -6.46
CA ASP A 559 -1.80 -29.60 -6.06
C ASP A 559 -1.96 -29.76 -4.54
N GLN A 560 -1.83 -28.66 -3.78
CA GLN A 560 -1.94 -28.63 -2.32
C GLN A 560 -3.35 -28.23 -1.86
N LEU A 561 -3.84 -28.89 -0.80
CA LEU A 561 -5.10 -28.53 -0.15
C LEU A 561 -5.08 -27.06 0.29
N PHE A 562 -6.19 -26.35 0.03
CA PHE A 562 -6.25 -24.92 0.25
C PHE A 562 -6.00 -24.55 1.72
N SER A 563 -4.99 -23.71 1.95
CA SER A 563 -4.57 -23.29 3.27
C SER A 563 -4.06 -21.85 3.27
N VAL A 564 -4.29 -21.15 4.37
CA VAL A 564 -3.72 -19.81 4.61
C VAL A 564 -2.52 -19.84 5.57
N ALA A 565 -1.96 -21.02 5.88
CA ALA A 565 -0.79 -21.16 6.75
C ALA A 565 0.45 -20.40 6.22
N GLU A 566 0.67 -20.41 4.90
CA GLU A 566 1.76 -19.69 4.24
C GLU A 566 1.56 -18.15 4.13
N ARG A 567 0.42 -17.62 4.61
CA ARG A 567 0.06 -16.22 4.40
C ARG A 567 0.79 -15.31 5.40
N GLY A 568 1.99 -14.86 5.03
CA GLY A 568 2.81 -13.97 5.84
C GLY A 568 2.27 -12.53 5.99
N LYS A 569 3.09 -11.70 6.66
CA LYS A 569 2.74 -10.32 7.02
C LYS A 569 2.96 -9.36 5.85
N GLY A 570 2.08 -8.38 5.71
CA GLY A 570 2.13 -7.43 4.61
C GLY A 570 3.15 -6.31 4.77
N GLU A 571 4.32 -6.44 4.15
CA GLU A 571 5.40 -5.45 4.22
C GLU A 571 5.05 -4.07 3.64
N CYS A 572 3.96 -3.95 2.88
CA CYS A 572 3.64 -2.73 2.14
C CYS A 572 3.44 -1.48 3.01
N SER A 573 3.24 -1.64 4.33
CA SER A 573 3.18 -0.55 5.33
C SER A 573 4.48 -0.34 6.11
N ALA A 574 5.54 -1.11 5.83
CA ALA A 574 6.79 -1.06 6.56
C ALA A 574 7.30 0.37 6.71
N GLY A 575 7.56 0.76 7.95
CA GLY A 575 8.06 2.08 8.29
C GLY A 575 8.31 2.20 9.79
N LEU A 576 8.24 3.43 10.27
CA LEU A 576 8.60 3.81 11.63
C LEU A 576 8.04 2.90 12.74
N PHE A 577 6.72 2.65 12.73
CA PHE A 577 6.06 1.90 13.79
C PHE A 577 6.44 0.41 13.81
N ASP A 578 6.91 -0.17 12.70
CA ASP A 578 7.47 -1.52 12.72
C ASP A 578 8.72 -1.62 13.61
N LEU A 579 9.54 -0.57 13.69
CA LEU A 579 10.73 -0.52 14.56
C LEU A 579 10.33 -0.38 16.02
N ILE A 580 9.31 0.45 16.31
CA ILE A 580 8.78 0.64 17.66
C ILE A 580 8.11 -0.66 18.16
N GLU A 581 7.30 -1.32 17.31
CA GLU A 581 6.70 -2.64 17.58
C GLU A 581 7.80 -3.70 17.84
N ASN A 582 8.92 -3.66 17.11
CA ASN A 582 10.06 -4.58 17.24
C ASN A 582 10.81 -4.39 18.56
N ASP A 583 11.15 -3.16 18.93
CA ASP A 583 11.90 -2.88 20.16
C ASP A 583 11.04 -3.10 21.42
N PHE A 584 9.73 -2.84 21.38
CA PHE A 584 8.81 -3.33 22.41
C PHE A 584 8.79 -4.87 22.51
N GLY A 585 8.83 -5.56 21.37
CA GLY A 585 8.92 -7.03 21.32
C GLY A 585 10.20 -7.55 21.98
N ASN A 586 11.34 -6.94 21.70
CA ASN A 586 12.62 -7.29 22.30
C ASN A 586 12.61 -7.06 23.83
N ILE A 587 12.05 -5.94 24.31
CA ILE A 587 11.88 -5.65 25.75
C ILE A 587 11.00 -6.72 26.42
N GLN A 588 9.91 -7.15 25.77
CA GLN A 588 9.04 -8.21 26.28
C GLN A 588 9.73 -9.59 26.28
N GLN A 589 10.52 -9.90 25.25
CA GLN A 589 11.29 -11.14 25.18
C GLN A 589 12.38 -11.19 26.26
N ALA A 590 13.12 -10.09 26.48
CA ALA A 590 14.10 -9.99 27.54
C ALA A 590 13.48 -10.16 28.93
N ARG A 591 12.31 -9.55 29.21
CA ARG A 591 11.55 -9.79 30.45
C ARG A 591 11.18 -11.27 30.62
N LYS A 592 10.59 -11.90 29.59
CA LYS A 592 10.21 -13.33 29.63
C LYS A 592 11.42 -14.26 29.86
N LEU A 593 12.56 -13.97 29.23
CA LEU A 593 13.79 -14.74 29.46
C LEU A 593 14.32 -14.58 30.89
N MET A 594 14.19 -13.39 31.51
CA MET A 594 14.53 -13.21 32.93
C MET A 594 13.57 -13.95 33.87
N GLU A 595 12.28 -14.01 33.55
CA GLU A 595 11.29 -14.81 34.30
C GLU A 595 11.62 -16.32 34.21
N GLU A 596 11.96 -16.81 33.02
CA GLU A 596 12.38 -18.21 32.79
C GLU A 596 13.71 -18.54 33.47
N LEU A 597 14.68 -17.62 33.48
CA LEU A 597 15.94 -17.76 34.23
C LEU A 597 15.69 -17.78 35.75
N ALA A 598 14.81 -16.93 36.28
CA ALA A 598 14.46 -16.92 37.70
C ALA A 598 13.79 -18.24 38.13
N ALA A 599 12.93 -18.81 37.27
CA ALA A 599 12.26 -20.09 37.53
C ALA A 599 13.20 -21.32 37.40
N SER A 600 14.33 -21.20 36.69
CA SER A 600 15.26 -22.30 36.41
C SER A 600 16.60 -22.24 37.17
N GLY A 601 16.79 -21.24 38.05
CA GLY A 601 18.04 -21.05 38.80
C GLY A 601 19.19 -20.49 37.95
N GLY A 602 18.87 -19.73 36.90
CA GLY A 602 19.83 -19.13 35.98
C GLY A 602 20.77 -18.10 36.61
N SER A 603 21.89 -17.82 35.93
CA SER A 603 22.93 -16.93 36.45
C SER A 603 22.48 -15.47 36.50
N LEU A 604 22.82 -14.77 37.59
CA LEU A 604 22.67 -13.32 37.72
C LEU A 604 23.31 -12.56 36.53
N SER A 605 24.43 -13.03 35.98
CA SER A 605 25.07 -12.45 34.80
C SER A 605 24.23 -12.57 33.52
N GLN A 606 23.36 -13.57 33.40
CA GLN A 606 22.39 -13.66 32.29
C GLN A 606 21.28 -12.61 32.49
N LYS A 607 20.75 -12.50 33.72
CA LYS A 607 19.74 -11.49 34.06
C LYS A 607 20.25 -10.05 33.85
N GLY A 608 21.46 -9.74 34.31
CA GLY A 608 22.06 -8.40 34.15
C GLY A 608 22.31 -8.01 32.68
N ARG A 609 22.59 -8.98 31.79
CA ARG A 609 22.64 -8.74 30.34
C ARG A 609 21.27 -8.40 29.77
N HIS A 610 20.22 -9.12 30.15
CA HIS A 610 18.86 -8.80 29.71
C HIS A 610 18.33 -7.46 30.25
N LEU A 611 18.79 -7.01 31.41
CA LEU A 611 18.55 -5.63 31.87
C LEU A 611 19.28 -4.61 30.98
N LYS A 612 20.51 -4.89 30.53
CA LYS A 612 21.22 -4.05 29.56
C LYS A 612 20.45 -3.97 28.23
N ASP A 613 20.02 -5.12 27.71
CA ASP A 613 19.21 -5.21 26.48
C ASP A 613 17.97 -4.31 26.57
N ILE A 614 17.25 -4.36 27.71
CA ILE A 614 16.06 -3.52 27.96
C ILE A 614 16.42 -2.04 27.99
N VAL A 615 17.50 -1.62 28.66
CA VAL A 615 17.94 -0.21 28.66
C VAL A 615 18.26 0.26 27.26
N PHE A 616 19.02 -0.52 26.46
CA PHE A 616 19.32 -0.21 25.07
C PHE A 616 18.05 -0.03 24.21
N TYR A 617 17.15 -1.01 24.20
CA TYR A 617 15.92 -0.92 23.42
C TYR A 617 14.98 0.20 23.90
N CYS A 618 14.92 0.49 25.20
CA CYS A 618 14.20 1.67 25.72
C CYS A 618 14.80 2.98 25.23
N SER A 619 16.14 3.11 25.24
CA SER A 619 16.82 4.30 24.73
C SER A 619 16.64 4.46 23.22
N ARG A 620 16.49 3.37 22.46
CA ARG A 620 16.28 3.42 21.01
C ARG A 620 14.84 3.72 20.60
N LEU A 621 13.87 3.17 21.35
CA LEU A 621 12.45 3.02 21.01
C LEU A 621 11.82 4.23 20.28
N LEU A 622 12.05 5.45 20.77
CA LEU A 622 11.40 6.67 20.25
C LEU A 622 12.37 7.68 19.61
N LEU A 623 13.68 7.39 19.52
CA LEU A 623 14.66 8.24 18.79
C LEU A 623 14.22 8.44 17.33
N VAL A 624 13.73 7.36 16.74
CA VAL A 624 13.33 7.33 15.34
C VAL A 624 12.07 8.18 15.07
N ALA A 625 11.25 8.47 16.10
CA ALA A 625 10.17 9.46 16.04
C ALA A 625 10.68 10.92 16.09
N ARG A 626 11.96 11.13 16.40
CA ARG A 626 12.70 12.40 16.27
C ARG A 626 13.56 12.46 15.00
N ALA A 627 13.40 11.49 14.10
CA ALA A 627 14.25 11.27 12.93
C ALA A 627 15.75 11.02 13.24
N ALA A 628 16.08 10.65 14.48
CA ALA A 628 17.43 10.25 14.86
C ALA A 628 17.66 8.76 14.57
N GLU A 629 18.73 8.44 13.84
CA GLU A 629 19.14 7.09 13.48
C GLU A 629 20.55 6.80 14.04
N PRO A 630 20.67 6.28 15.26
CA PRO A 630 21.98 5.92 15.82
C PRO A 630 22.60 4.74 15.05
N LYS A 631 23.90 4.87 14.73
CA LYS A 631 24.73 3.83 14.12
C LYS A 631 25.34 2.89 15.16
N SER A 632 25.49 3.36 16.40
CA SER A 632 26.14 2.67 17.53
C SER A 632 25.31 2.73 18.82
N GLU A 633 25.70 1.94 19.81
CA GLU A 633 25.11 1.96 21.15
C GLU A 633 25.33 3.31 21.87
N THR A 634 26.55 3.86 21.84
CA THR A 634 26.86 5.20 22.36
C THR A 634 26.04 6.30 21.68
N GLU A 635 25.86 6.28 20.35
CA GLU A 635 24.95 7.22 19.67
C GLU A 635 23.50 7.06 20.13
N THR A 636 23.06 5.83 20.42
CA THR A 636 21.70 5.57 20.94
C THR A 636 21.51 6.25 22.29
N TYR A 637 22.46 6.10 23.22
CA TYR A 637 22.39 6.77 24.53
C TYR A 637 22.56 8.29 24.43
N ASN A 638 23.42 8.80 23.54
CA ASN A 638 23.60 10.24 23.34
C ASN A 638 22.37 10.92 22.72
N TYR A 639 21.75 10.36 21.68
CA TYR A 639 20.49 10.90 21.15
C TYR A 639 19.34 10.76 22.17
N PHE A 640 19.37 9.77 23.07
CA PHE A 640 18.39 9.70 24.15
C PHE A 640 18.59 10.80 25.21
N ARG A 641 19.85 11.04 25.61
CA ARG A 641 20.24 12.19 26.46
C ARG A 641 19.78 13.51 25.82
N GLU A 642 20.00 13.69 24.52
CA GLU A 642 19.61 14.88 23.76
C GLU A 642 18.08 15.06 23.67
N TYR A 643 17.34 14.10 23.13
CA TYR A 643 15.94 14.30 22.76
C TYR A 643 14.91 13.99 23.85
N PHE A 644 15.31 13.26 24.90
CA PHE A 644 14.40 12.80 25.96
C PHE A 644 14.77 13.30 27.35
N ILE A 645 16.05 13.30 27.74
CA ILE A 645 16.46 13.78 29.08
C ILE A 645 16.61 15.30 29.09
N ASN A 646 17.41 15.87 28.18
CA ASN A 646 17.65 17.32 28.11
C ASN A 646 16.39 18.12 27.74
N THR A 647 15.32 17.45 27.26
CA THR A 647 14.01 18.05 26.96
C THR A 647 12.99 17.94 28.09
N GLY A 648 13.31 17.26 29.21
CA GLY A 648 12.39 17.08 30.35
C GLY A 648 11.31 16.02 30.15
N LEU A 649 11.33 15.27 29.04
CA LEU A 649 10.40 14.17 28.76
C LEU A 649 10.69 12.93 29.60
N VAL A 650 11.96 12.69 29.91
CA VAL A 650 12.48 11.62 30.77
C VAL A 650 13.34 12.26 31.87
N ASP A 651 13.28 11.72 33.08
CA ASP A 651 14.01 12.26 34.24
C ASP A 651 15.54 12.08 34.10
N ILE A 652 16.32 13.06 34.58
CA ILE A 652 17.78 12.99 34.60
C ILE A 652 18.32 11.84 35.47
N ALA A 653 17.56 11.38 36.46
CA ALA A 653 17.88 10.18 37.23
C ALA A 653 18.10 8.94 36.36
N PHE A 654 17.42 8.84 35.21
CA PHE A 654 17.62 7.71 34.29
C PHE A 654 18.96 7.75 33.54
N ASN A 655 19.68 8.89 33.51
CA ASN A 655 21.01 8.96 32.88
C ASN A 655 22.03 8.05 33.57
N GLU A 656 21.87 7.76 34.86
CA GLU A 656 22.76 6.82 35.57
C GLU A 656 22.68 5.42 34.94
N LEU A 657 21.47 4.93 34.64
CA LEU A 657 21.26 3.65 33.97
C LEU A 657 21.92 3.59 32.60
N LEU A 658 21.90 4.70 31.85
CA LEU A 658 22.54 4.77 30.53
C LEU A 658 24.05 4.62 30.64
N THR A 659 24.67 5.31 31.62
CA THR A 659 26.11 5.24 31.86
C THR A 659 26.54 3.84 32.35
N ILE A 660 25.74 3.19 33.19
CA ILE A 660 25.99 1.82 33.66
C ILE A 660 25.82 0.81 32.50
N ALA A 661 24.82 0.99 31.64
CA ALA A 661 24.64 0.16 30.45
C ALA A 661 25.76 0.37 29.40
N GLU A 662 26.17 1.61 29.17
CA GLU A 662 27.25 2.02 28.26
C GLU A 662 28.62 1.51 28.72
N SER A 663 28.88 1.43 30.03
CA SER A 663 30.10 0.78 30.58
C SER A 663 30.05 -0.74 30.56
N GLY A 664 28.88 -1.34 30.36
CA GLY A 664 28.67 -2.79 30.40
C GLY A 664 28.55 -3.39 31.80
N ASP A 665 28.38 -2.57 32.85
CA ASP A 665 28.23 -3.06 34.22
C ASP A 665 26.87 -3.73 34.45
N THR A 666 26.82 -5.02 34.20
CA THR A 666 25.65 -5.86 34.47
C THR A 666 25.30 -6.00 35.95
N SER A 667 26.18 -5.62 36.89
CA SER A 667 25.92 -5.71 38.33
C SER A 667 25.17 -4.48 38.82
N GLY A 668 25.63 -3.27 38.48
CA GLY A 668 24.92 -2.02 38.75
C GLY A 668 23.52 -1.98 38.12
N LEU A 669 23.28 -2.67 36.99
CA LEU A 669 21.93 -2.83 36.45
C LEU A 669 21.03 -3.76 37.27
N LEU A 670 21.57 -4.83 37.88
CA LEU A 670 20.80 -5.74 38.75
C LEU A 670 20.30 -5.02 40.01
N GLU A 671 21.17 -4.24 40.66
CA GLU A 671 20.82 -3.40 41.82
C GLU A 671 19.77 -2.33 41.47
N ARG A 672 19.63 -2.00 40.18
CA ARG A 672 18.74 -0.96 39.66
C ARG A 672 17.57 -1.49 38.81
N GLU A 673 17.25 -2.79 38.90
CA GLU A 673 16.18 -3.43 38.11
C GLU A 673 14.84 -2.68 38.15
N ALA A 674 14.41 -2.19 39.33
CA ALA A 674 13.18 -1.42 39.47
C ALA A 674 13.21 -0.08 38.69
N GLN A 675 14.37 0.55 38.58
CA GLN A 675 14.56 1.77 37.77
C GLN A 675 14.57 1.44 36.27
N VAL A 676 15.12 0.29 35.87
CA VAL A 676 15.04 -0.20 34.47
C VAL A 676 13.57 -0.43 34.06
N TYR A 677 12.73 -0.99 34.93
CA TYR A 677 11.30 -1.13 34.63
C TYR A 677 10.56 0.21 34.64
N ALA A 678 10.89 1.15 35.55
CA ALA A 678 10.34 2.50 35.52
C ALA A 678 10.68 3.27 34.22
N LEU A 679 11.86 3.03 33.64
CA LEU A 679 12.24 3.57 32.33
C LEU A 679 11.37 2.98 31.20
N VAL A 680 11.14 1.66 31.19
CA VAL A 680 10.22 1.00 30.24
C VAL A 680 8.82 1.63 30.31
N ASP A 681 8.32 1.85 31.52
CA ASP A 681 6.95 2.31 31.71
C ASP A 681 6.80 3.82 31.38
N ARG A 682 7.83 4.65 31.63
CA ARG A 682 7.85 6.03 31.12
C ARG A 682 7.94 6.08 29.60
N MET A 683 8.73 5.22 28.97
CA MET A 683 8.83 5.14 27.50
C MET A 683 7.54 4.62 26.85
N ARG A 684 6.83 3.70 27.53
CA ARG A 684 5.47 3.27 27.14
C ARG A 684 4.46 4.42 27.23
N LEU A 685 4.46 5.16 28.34
CA LEU A 685 3.60 6.34 28.51
C LEU A 685 3.83 7.37 27.40
N LEU A 686 5.09 7.69 27.09
CA LEU A 686 5.44 8.58 25.98
C LEU A 686 4.89 8.05 24.64
N TYR A 687 5.04 6.75 24.33
CA TYR A 687 4.46 6.15 23.12
C TYR A 687 2.92 6.21 23.06
N ASP A 688 2.24 6.15 24.21
CA ASP A 688 0.78 6.17 24.27
C ASP A 688 0.19 7.58 24.23
N VAL A 689 0.90 8.61 24.71
CA VAL A 689 0.53 10.03 24.51
C VAL A 689 1.12 10.66 23.23
N MET A 690 1.83 9.89 22.40
CA MET A 690 2.40 10.35 21.13
C MET A 690 1.33 10.44 20.03
N ASP A 691 1.18 11.62 19.42
CA ASP A 691 0.26 11.82 18.30
C ASP A 691 0.88 11.51 16.91
N SER A 692 0.07 11.62 15.85
CA SER A 692 0.49 11.37 14.46
C SER A 692 1.62 12.29 13.96
N ALA A 693 1.87 13.41 14.64
CA ALA A 693 2.93 14.38 14.36
C ALA A 693 4.14 14.23 15.31
N PHE A 694 4.22 13.12 16.05
CA PHE A 694 5.28 12.78 17.01
C PHE A 694 5.43 13.78 18.18
N GLN A 695 4.32 14.42 18.56
CA GLN A 695 4.26 15.28 19.72
C GLN A 695 3.73 14.50 20.92
N PHE A 696 4.41 14.62 22.06
CA PHE A 696 4.08 13.93 23.30
C PHE A 696 3.14 14.77 24.15
N LYS A 697 1.85 14.42 24.18
CA LYS A 697 0.80 15.16 24.88
C LYS A 697 0.66 14.70 26.33
N LEU A 698 1.73 14.94 27.10
CA LEU A 698 1.76 14.71 28.55
C LEU A 698 0.81 15.68 29.28
N PRO A 699 0.18 15.26 30.41
CA PRO A 699 -0.55 16.16 31.30
C PRO A 699 0.32 17.30 31.86
N GLU A 700 -0.33 18.38 32.30
CA GLU A 700 0.37 19.47 33.00
C GLU A 700 1.05 18.96 34.28
N GLY A 701 2.31 19.36 34.49
CA GLY A 701 3.15 18.88 35.59
C GLY A 701 3.95 17.60 35.31
N GLU A 702 3.64 16.84 34.25
CA GLU A 702 4.41 15.64 33.87
C GLU A 702 5.67 15.91 33.05
N VAL A 703 5.83 17.12 32.52
CA VAL A 703 7.10 17.60 31.94
C VAL A 703 7.87 18.31 33.04
N LYS A 704 9.00 17.75 33.47
CA LYS A 704 9.88 18.42 34.43
C LYS A 704 10.65 19.53 33.72
N ALA A 705 10.95 20.62 34.43
CA ALA A 705 11.67 21.76 33.88
C ALA A 705 13.00 21.31 33.22
N PRO A 706 13.42 21.90 32.09
CA PRO A 706 14.63 21.49 31.39
C PRO A 706 15.85 21.63 32.30
N LEU A 707 16.49 20.50 32.58
CA LEU A 707 17.61 20.39 33.52
C LEU A 707 18.91 20.88 32.87
N LYS A 708 19.97 21.04 33.68
CA LYS A 708 21.32 21.31 33.14
C LYS A 708 21.66 20.22 32.12
N LYS A 709 22.05 20.63 30.91
CA LYS A 709 22.40 19.70 29.82
C LYS A 709 23.35 18.61 30.32
N VAL A 710 22.92 17.36 30.19
CA VAL A 710 23.76 16.18 30.43
C VAL A 710 24.91 16.21 29.42
N ALA A 711 26.13 16.01 29.91
CA ALA A 711 27.30 15.89 29.04
C ALA A 711 27.19 14.63 28.17
N MET A 712 27.39 14.79 26.86
CA MET A 712 27.38 13.71 25.89
C MET A 712 28.82 13.22 25.67
N THR A 713 29.03 11.91 25.56
CA THR A 713 30.30 11.33 25.14
C THR A 713 30.57 11.70 23.68
N ALA A 714 31.74 12.24 23.37
CA ALA A 714 32.02 12.71 22.01
C ALA A 714 32.07 11.53 21.01
N PRO A 715 31.27 11.53 19.92
CA PRO A 715 31.51 10.65 18.79
C PRO A 715 32.83 11.03 18.11
N SER A 716 33.51 10.06 17.48
CA SER A 716 34.61 10.36 16.55
C SER A 716 34.10 11.24 15.41
N GLU A 717 34.79 12.36 15.16
CA GLU A 717 34.19 13.54 14.51
C GLU A 717 33.70 13.35 13.06
N ALA A 718 32.51 13.91 12.79
CA ALA A 718 32.15 14.51 11.50
C ALA A 718 31.14 15.64 11.76
N SER A 719 31.48 16.88 11.41
CA SER A 719 30.76 18.09 11.82
C SER A 719 29.83 18.66 10.75
N PHE A 720 28.71 19.29 11.14
CA PHE A 720 28.25 20.59 10.59
C PHE A 720 27.20 21.25 11.52
N SER A 721 27.02 22.56 11.41
CA SER A 721 26.34 23.42 12.40
C SER A 721 24.99 24.00 11.94
N ALA A 722 24.10 24.30 12.88
CA ALA A 722 22.86 25.08 12.66
C ALA A 722 22.72 26.25 13.67
N HIS A 723 21.92 27.27 13.35
CA HIS A 723 21.71 28.47 14.16
C HIS A 723 20.35 28.48 14.92
N THR A 724 20.24 29.34 15.92
CA THR A 724 19.13 29.44 16.90
C THR A 724 18.31 30.73 16.77
N CYS A 725 17.06 30.76 17.26
CA CYS A 725 16.45 31.92 17.96
C CYS A 725 15.11 31.57 18.66
N ALA A 726 14.58 32.49 19.51
CA ALA A 726 13.37 32.35 20.37
C ALA A 726 12.65 33.73 20.50
N ALA A 727 11.53 33.97 21.22
CA ALA A 727 10.73 33.23 22.22
C ALA A 727 9.20 33.51 21.99
N ALA A 728 8.21 33.60 22.91
CA ALA A 728 8.08 33.66 24.38
C ALA A 728 6.64 33.27 24.86
N GLY A 729 6.29 33.52 26.14
CA GLY A 729 4.92 33.52 26.72
C GLY A 729 4.72 34.79 27.59
N PRO A 730 3.99 34.79 28.75
CA PRO A 730 3.03 33.82 29.32
C PRO A 730 1.76 34.49 29.98
N ALA A 731 0.87 33.73 30.67
CA ALA A 731 0.14 34.11 31.93
C ALA A 731 -0.99 33.11 32.35
N SER A 732 -1.45 33.15 33.60
CA SER A 732 -2.45 32.23 34.28
C SER A 732 -3.14 32.98 35.46
N PRO A 733 -3.79 32.40 36.53
CA PRO A 733 -4.33 31.04 36.83
C PRO A 733 -5.69 30.99 37.63
N SER A 734 -6.06 29.79 38.17
CA SER A 734 -6.74 29.49 39.49
C SER A 734 -8.29 29.36 39.61
N ALA A 735 -8.91 28.64 40.59
CA ALA A 735 -8.55 27.41 41.38
C ALA A 735 -9.72 26.92 42.33
N GLY A 736 -9.72 25.64 42.78
CA GLY A 736 -10.54 25.06 43.90
C GLY A 736 -11.94 24.48 43.54
N GLY A 737 -12.61 23.58 44.28
CA GLY A 737 -12.37 22.81 45.55
C GLY A 737 -13.48 21.74 45.82
N PRO A 738 -13.39 20.77 46.79
CA PRO A 738 -13.99 19.42 46.60
C PRO A 738 -14.84 18.71 47.72
N ALA A 739 -15.68 17.75 47.30
CA ALA A 739 -16.03 16.40 47.86
C ALA A 739 -16.71 16.13 49.25
N VAL A 740 -17.46 14.99 49.36
CA VAL A 740 -17.64 14.02 50.50
C VAL A 740 -18.68 12.89 50.14
N CYS A 741 -18.80 11.77 50.89
CA CYS A 741 -19.47 10.47 50.55
C CYS A 741 -20.39 9.91 51.71
N SER A 742 -21.06 8.71 51.74
CA SER A 742 -20.94 7.47 50.92
C SER A 742 -22.18 6.51 50.72
N PRO A 743 -22.73 5.68 51.66
CA PRO A 743 -22.92 4.23 51.35
C PRO A 743 -24.26 3.49 51.68
N HIS A 744 -24.31 2.22 51.20
CA HIS A 744 -25.10 1.00 51.59
C HIS A 744 -26.46 0.65 50.93
N GLU A 745 -26.53 -0.54 50.28
CA GLU A 745 -27.24 -1.77 50.76
C GLU A 745 -27.04 -2.98 49.79
N ALA A 746 -27.44 -4.19 50.19
CA ALA A 746 -27.35 -5.46 49.42
C ALA A 746 -28.30 -6.53 50.04
N ASP A 747 -28.59 -7.72 49.49
CA ASP A 747 -28.09 -8.44 48.30
C ASP A 747 -29.17 -9.43 47.74
N SER A 748 -28.85 -10.24 46.74
CA SER A 748 -29.61 -11.42 46.28
C SER A 748 -28.66 -12.46 45.64
N PRO A 749 -29.08 -13.68 45.23
CA PRO A 749 -28.16 -14.70 44.73
C PRO A 749 -27.65 -14.40 43.30
N VAL A 750 -26.72 -13.45 43.20
CA VAL A 750 -26.02 -13.06 41.97
C VAL A 750 -24.88 -14.05 41.68
N LEU A 751 -24.62 -14.32 40.39
CA LEU A 751 -23.31 -14.78 39.93
C LEU A 751 -22.27 -13.69 40.21
N ARG A 752 -21.77 -13.62 41.45
CA ARG A 752 -20.83 -12.57 41.88
C ARG A 752 -19.60 -12.56 40.97
N ALA A 753 -19.41 -11.46 40.27
CA ALA A 753 -18.21 -11.23 39.50
C ALA A 753 -16.99 -11.15 40.44
N ASN A 754 -15.87 -11.75 40.03
CA ASN A 754 -14.58 -11.62 40.69
C ASN A 754 -14.08 -10.16 40.64
N VAL A 755 -14.47 -9.42 39.60
CA VAL A 755 -14.20 -7.99 39.42
C VAL A 755 -15.45 -7.31 38.88
N VAL A 756 -15.78 -6.13 39.39
CA VAL A 756 -16.83 -5.24 38.83
C VAL A 756 -16.15 -3.95 38.35
N LYS A 757 -16.51 -3.46 37.18
CA LYS A 757 -15.96 -2.21 36.61
C LYS A 757 -17.04 -1.29 36.08
N ASP A 758 -17.21 -0.16 36.74
CA ASP A 758 -17.99 0.95 36.18
C ASP A 758 -17.21 1.60 35.03
N LEU A 759 -17.80 1.58 33.83
CA LEU A 759 -17.28 2.18 32.61
C LEU A 759 -18.30 3.14 31.96
N ARG A 760 -19.31 3.57 32.74
CA ARG A 760 -20.24 4.63 32.35
C ARG A 760 -19.52 5.97 32.17
N GLY A 761 -19.96 6.75 31.20
CA GLY A 761 -19.26 7.95 30.73
C GLY A 761 -17.95 7.67 29.98
N VAL A 762 -17.54 6.40 29.78
CA VAL A 762 -16.34 6.06 29.01
C VAL A 762 -16.71 5.78 27.56
N ALA A 763 -16.42 6.74 26.67
CA ALA A 763 -16.69 6.61 25.24
C ALA A 763 -15.98 5.41 24.58
N CYS A 764 -16.58 4.90 23.51
CA CYS A 764 -15.98 3.90 22.63
C CYS A 764 -14.75 4.50 21.92
N PRO A 765 -13.59 3.81 21.80
CA PRO A 765 -13.32 2.41 22.19
C PRO A 765 -12.73 2.25 23.60
N MET A 766 -12.60 3.31 24.40
CA MET A 766 -11.90 3.25 25.70
C MET A 766 -12.62 2.41 26.75
N ASN A 767 -13.93 2.22 26.63
CA ASN A 767 -14.67 1.22 27.40
C ASN A 767 -14.16 -0.20 27.11
N PHE A 768 -14.13 -0.63 25.84
CA PHE A 768 -13.59 -1.93 25.45
C PHE A 768 -12.12 -2.11 25.85
N VAL A 769 -11.28 -1.09 25.67
CA VAL A 769 -9.87 -1.12 26.11
C VAL A 769 -9.76 -1.35 27.62
N LYS A 770 -10.56 -0.65 28.44
CA LYS A 770 -10.58 -0.87 29.90
C LYS A 770 -11.11 -2.25 30.28
N THR A 771 -12.22 -2.72 29.67
CA THR A 771 -12.73 -4.09 29.83
C THR A 771 -11.64 -5.12 29.54
N LYS A 772 -10.92 -4.96 28.44
CA LYS A 772 -9.80 -5.84 28.04
C LYS A 772 -8.63 -5.77 29.02
N MET A 773 -8.29 -4.60 29.55
CA MET A 773 -7.21 -4.46 30.54
C MET A 773 -7.51 -5.19 31.85
N GLU A 774 -8.75 -5.18 32.34
CA GLU A 774 -9.10 -5.96 33.52
C GLU A 774 -9.17 -7.46 33.19
N LEU A 775 -9.78 -7.86 32.06
CA LEU A 775 -9.73 -9.25 31.58
C LEU A 775 -8.29 -9.76 31.38
N ALA A 776 -7.31 -8.91 31.07
CA ALA A 776 -5.91 -9.30 30.94
C ALA A 776 -5.20 -9.57 32.28
N ARG A 777 -5.79 -9.14 33.40
CA ARG A 777 -5.28 -9.36 34.78
C ARG A 777 -5.93 -10.57 35.46
N MET A 778 -7.03 -11.06 34.90
CA MET A 778 -7.85 -12.13 35.47
C MET A 778 -7.47 -13.51 34.93
N LYS A 779 -7.64 -14.54 35.76
CA LYS A 779 -7.39 -15.94 35.41
C LYS A 779 -8.53 -16.50 34.56
N PRO A 780 -8.26 -17.54 33.73
CA PRO A 780 -9.32 -18.31 33.08
C PRO A 780 -10.42 -18.70 34.07
N LYS A 781 -11.68 -18.64 33.61
CA LYS A 781 -12.91 -18.87 34.38
C LYS A 781 -13.26 -17.86 35.49
N GLU A 782 -12.48 -16.80 35.71
CA GLU A 782 -12.93 -15.68 36.54
C GLU A 782 -13.96 -14.80 35.79
N LEU A 783 -14.91 -14.22 36.54
CA LEU A 783 -16.04 -13.45 36.02
C LEU A 783 -15.81 -11.95 36.18
N LEU A 784 -15.94 -11.17 35.09
CA LEU A 784 -15.90 -9.71 35.09
C LEU A 784 -17.31 -9.17 34.81
N GLU A 785 -17.81 -8.27 35.65
CA GLU A 785 -18.97 -7.44 35.33
C GLU A 785 -18.50 -6.05 34.87
N VAL A 786 -19.02 -5.55 33.75
CA VAL A 786 -18.81 -4.17 33.32
C VAL A 786 -20.14 -3.41 33.19
N TRP A 787 -20.15 -2.16 33.65
CA TRP A 787 -21.30 -1.26 33.48
C TRP A 787 -21.04 -0.27 32.34
N LEU A 788 -22.00 -0.15 31.42
CA LEU A 788 -21.88 0.56 30.14
C LEU A 788 -23.10 1.45 29.90
N ASP A 789 -22.89 2.60 29.24
CA ASP A 789 -23.99 3.47 28.79
C ASP A 789 -24.75 2.86 27.60
N ASP A 790 -25.93 3.40 27.30
CA ASP A 790 -26.67 3.09 26.07
C ASP A 790 -25.90 3.51 24.80
N GLY A 791 -26.21 2.86 23.67
CA GLY A 791 -25.60 3.14 22.37
C GLY A 791 -24.22 2.47 22.19
N PRO A 792 -23.22 3.16 21.59
CA PRO A 792 -21.95 2.55 21.20
C PRO A 792 -21.20 1.72 22.25
N PRO A 793 -21.20 2.04 23.57
CA PRO A 793 -20.58 1.21 24.59
C PRO A 793 -21.17 -0.21 24.65
N ILE A 794 -22.49 -0.32 24.80
CA ILE A 794 -23.18 -1.60 24.92
C ILE A 794 -23.31 -2.35 23.58
N GLU A 795 -23.34 -1.63 22.45
CA GLU A 795 -23.33 -2.25 21.11
C GLU A 795 -22.00 -2.95 20.80
N ASN A 796 -20.87 -2.33 21.15
CA ASN A 796 -19.56 -2.81 20.70
C ASN A 796 -18.85 -3.71 21.71
N VAL A 797 -18.87 -3.40 23.01
CA VAL A 797 -18.08 -4.13 24.03
C VAL A 797 -18.41 -5.64 24.06
N PRO A 798 -19.69 -6.08 24.11
CA PRO A 798 -20.01 -7.51 24.11
C PRO A 798 -19.64 -8.21 22.80
N GLY A 799 -19.64 -7.49 21.67
CA GLY A 799 -19.19 -8.00 20.37
C GLY A 799 -17.69 -8.27 20.38
N SER A 800 -16.89 -7.23 20.64
CA SER A 800 -15.42 -7.32 20.64
C SER A 800 -14.86 -8.26 21.71
N VAL A 801 -15.55 -8.42 22.85
CA VAL A 801 -15.20 -9.42 23.88
C VAL A 801 -15.42 -10.86 23.39
N ARG A 802 -16.49 -11.13 22.61
CA ARG A 802 -16.69 -12.44 21.95
C ARG A 802 -15.68 -12.69 20.84
N GLU A 803 -15.28 -11.67 20.08
CA GLU A 803 -14.22 -11.78 19.06
C GLU A 803 -12.86 -12.15 19.67
N GLU A 804 -12.58 -11.73 20.91
CA GLU A 804 -11.41 -12.20 21.66
C GLU A 804 -11.63 -13.56 22.36
N GLY A 805 -12.74 -14.25 22.08
CA GLY A 805 -13.02 -15.60 22.55
C GLY A 805 -13.42 -15.70 24.02
N HIS A 806 -13.93 -14.62 24.62
CA HIS A 806 -14.49 -14.60 25.97
C HIS A 806 -16.02 -14.76 25.94
N THR A 807 -16.59 -15.42 26.95
CA THR A 807 -18.02 -15.77 26.96
C THR A 807 -18.83 -14.68 27.65
N ILE A 808 -19.89 -14.17 27.01
CA ILE A 808 -20.86 -13.28 27.67
C ILE A 808 -21.91 -14.16 28.37
N LEU A 809 -21.94 -14.15 29.70
CA LEU A 809 -22.89 -14.93 30.51
C LEU A 809 -24.23 -14.21 30.68
N GLN A 810 -24.20 -12.88 30.81
CA GLN A 810 -25.41 -12.07 31.00
C GLN A 810 -25.24 -10.67 30.42
N GLN A 811 -26.32 -10.11 29.90
CA GLN A 811 -26.42 -8.72 29.48
C GLN A 811 -27.79 -8.20 29.94
N LYS A 812 -27.82 -7.25 30.88
CA LYS A 812 -29.04 -6.79 31.56
C LYS A 812 -29.03 -5.26 31.69
N ARG A 813 -30.14 -4.61 31.30
CA ARG A 813 -30.33 -3.18 31.56
C ARG A 813 -30.77 -2.96 33.02
N ILE A 814 -30.14 -2.01 33.70
CA ILE A 814 -30.36 -1.67 35.11
C ILE A 814 -30.39 -0.13 35.20
N ASN A 815 -31.51 0.45 35.65
CA ASN A 815 -31.68 1.87 36.01
C ASN A 815 -30.79 2.89 35.26
N GLY A 816 -30.95 2.97 33.93
CA GLY A 816 -30.25 3.94 33.08
C GLY A 816 -28.90 3.50 32.49
N TYR A 817 -28.47 2.26 32.72
CA TYR A 817 -27.24 1.68 32.15
C TYR A 817 -27.39 0.18 31.88
N TRP A 818 -26.34 -0.45 31.35
CA TRP A 818 -26.27 -1.89 31.11
C TRP A 818 -25.17 -2.53 31.94
N SER A 819 -25.50 -3.63 32.61
CA SER A 819 -24.52 -4.58 33.16
C SER A 819 -24.27 -5.70 32.16
N VAL A 820 -23.00 -6.05 31.95
CA VAL A 820 -22.55 -7.17 31.12
C VAL A 820 -21.60 -8.05 31.92
N LEU A 821 -21.98 -9.31 32.14
CA LEU A 821 -21.19 -10.32 32.85
C LEU A 821 -20.43 -11.19 31.84
N ILE A 822 -19.12 -11.29 32.04
CA ILE A 822 -18.15 -11.86 31.10
C ILE A 822 -17.36 -12.95 31.82
N GLU A 823 -17.35 -14.17 31.30
CA GLU A 823 -16.42 -15.22 31.73
C GLU A 823 -15.10 -15.10 30.97
N LYS A 824 -13.99 -15.10 31.72
CA LYS A 824 -12.64 -15.15 31.15
C LYS A 824 -12.38 -16.54 30.54
N ARG A 825 -11.86 -16.55 29.31
CA ARG A 825 -11.38 -17.78 28.62
C ARG A 825 -10.08 -18.29 29.22
#